data_AF-A0A5C6TNF8-F1
#
_entry.id   AF-A0A5C6TNF8-F1
#
_cell.length_a   1.000
_cell.length_b   1.000
_cell.length_c   1.000
_cell.angle_alpha   90.00
_cell.angle_beta   90.00
_cell.angle_gamma   90.00
#
_symmetry.space_group_name_H-M   'P 1'
#
loop_
_entity.id
_entity.type
_entity.pdbx_description
1 polymer ?
#
loop_
_entity_poly.entity_id
_entity_poly.type
_entity_poly.pdbx_seq_one_letter_code
_entity_poly.pdbx_strand_id
1 'polypeptide(L)'
;MTGRLAALIWLALAAMAGAMPASGQQRPHWVGTWASAQQIPEDRNLMAEADMRDATLRQIVRVSIGGERIRIRLSNMFGTRPLTIDSVHVARPADPGTARIDPATDRAVTFSGRRFVTIPPGADYVSDPVDLAVAPLSHLAISAHLPEAPARQTGHPGSRTVTYYVHGDRSAAADLPGAGRIEHWYQLAGIDVAAPADAAAIVAIGDSITDGHGVETGTDRRWTDALAERLQADPATRHIAVLNLGIGGNRVLDDGLGPNALARFERDVLGQPGVRWAILLEGVNDLGALTREAPATPEAHRRLVEGIIAAYAQMVDRARARGIRMIGATIMPYGASDYYHPDAANEADRAAINAWIRAPGHFDAVIDFDAITRDPAAPSRMRRDVDLGDGLHPGPAGYAIMANAIPLSLFQDSPGGESGDGPAIAFTFDDLPAHLPLPPGETAPSVVASIAQTLHAAGIEGVYGFVNAAGVAADPGLNQSLLAWRAAGLPLGNHGWSHANLNGVPLDSYLSEIARGEPVLARLMGDGDWRWYRYPYLAEGDDPARRAAVRRYLAAHRYRIAQVTMSFADYLWNPPYARCSAARDTAAIARLEASYLAAARESLDRSRALSRALYGRDIPYVLLMHVGAFDAHMLPRLIALYREAGVRFVSLPEAERDPAYATDIDPSQPPAPGLEGRLAAAGRPLPPPAHDYAAELAAMCPAS
;
A
#
# COMPACT_ATOMS: atom_id res chain seq x y z
N MET A 1 69.52 -12.10 22.30
CA MET A 1 68.54 -12.21 21.20
C MET A 1 67.15 -11.87 21.74
N THR A 2 66.87 -10.59 21.99
CA THR A 2 65.57 -10.09 22.45
C THR A 2 65.65 -8.57 22.27
N GLY A 3 64.89 -8.00 21.34
CA GLY A 3 64.84 -6.53 21.20
C GLY A 3 64.73 -5.93 19.80
N ARG A 4 64.52 -6.71 18.73
CA ARG A 4 64.35 -6.15 17.37
C ARG A 4 63.11 -6.59 16.58
N LEU A 5 62.22 -7.41 17.17
CA LEU A 5 60.97 -7.82 16.49
C LEU A 5 59.71 -7.03 16.93
N ALA A 6 59.76 -6.25 18.00
CA ALA A 6 58.56 -5.56 18.51
C ALA A 6 58.27 -4.20 17.82
N ALA A 7 59.24 -3.61 17.13
CA ALA A 7 59.12 -2.26 16.55
C ALA A 7 58.59 -2.23 15.10
N LEU A 8 58.54 -3.38 14.41
CA LEU A 8 58.05 -3.47 13.02
C LEU A 8 56.55 -3.80 12.90
N ILE A 9 55.90 -4.21 14.00
CA ILE A 9 54.46 -4.52 14.01
C ILE A 9 53.61 -3.26 14.30
N TRP A 10 54.19 -2.24 14.94
CA TRP A 10 53.45 -1.01 15.28
C TRP A 10 53.42 0.05 14.16
N LEU A 11 54.31 0.00 13.17
CA LEU A 11 54.26 0.91 12.01
C LEU A 11 53.41 0.39 10.83
N ALA A 12 53.05 -0.89 10.82
CA ALA A 12 52.13 -1.44 9.81
C ALA A 12 50.65 -1.25 10.16
N LEU A 13 50.32 -1.06 11.46
CA LEU A 13 48.94 -0.79 11.91
C LEU A 13 48.52 0.69 11.87
N ALA A 14 49.48 1.63 11.71
CA ALA A 14 49.19 3.06 11.64
C ALA A 14 48.95 3.60 10.22
N ALA A 15 49.13 2.78 9.17
CA ALA A 15 48.89 3.17 7.77
C ALA A 15 47.53 2.67 7.21
N MET A 16 46.69 2.05 8.05
CA MET A 16 45.34 1.59 7.67
C MET A 16 44.21 2.44 8.28
N ALA A 17 44.55 3.50 9.02
CA ALA A 17 43.59 4.43 9.59
C ALA A 17 43.55 5.71 8.73
N GLY A 18 42.77 5.70 7.65
CA GLY A 18 42.64 6.90 6.81
C GLY A 18 42.03 6.74 5.42
N ALA A 19 41.19 5.72 5.19
CA ALA A 19 40.20 5.79 4.12
C ALA A 19 38.85 5.53 4.76
N MET A 20 38.23 6.59 5.28
CA MET A 20 36.77 6.52 5.45
C MET A 20 36.21 6.14 4.08
N PRO A 21 35.37 5.09 3.97
CA PRO A 21 34.66 4.90 2.73
C PRO A 21 33.91 6.21 2.50
N ALA A 22 34.23 6.91 1.42
CA ALA A 22 33.34 7.95 0.91
C ALA A 22 31.97 7.30 0.94
N SER A 23 31.03 7.91 1.67
CA SER A 23 29.62 7.50 1.72
C SER A 23 29.24 7.06 0.31
N GLY A 24 29.12 5.74 0.11
CA GLY A 24 29.13 5.17 -1.22
C GLY A 24 27.98 5.79 -1.99
N GLN A 25 28.29 6.67 -2.96
CA GLN A 25 27.31 7.05 -3.97
C GLN A 25 26.93 5.73 -4.64
N GLN A 26 25.78 5.18 -4.23
CA GLN A 26 25.23 3.99 -4.85
C GLN A 26 25.16 4.29 -6.35
N ARG A 27 25.74 3.39 -7.16
CA ARG A 27 25.83 3.60 -8.59
C ARG A 27 24.41 3.74 -9.15
N PRO A 28 24.15 4.71 -10.04
CA PRO A 28 22.86 4.82 -10.69
C PRO A 28 22.51 3.52 -11.40
N HIS A 29 21.24 3.12 -11.35
CA HIS A 29 20.72 1.93 -12.01
C HIS A 29 19.67 2.31 -13.07
N TRP A 30 19.31 1.36 -13.93
CA TRP A 30 18.33 1.59 -14.99
C TRP A 30 16.91 1.37 -14.50
N VAL A 31 16.07 2.39 -14.64
CA VAL A 31 14.64 2.34 -14.33
C VAL A 31 13.87 2.64 -15.60
N GLY A 32 12.87 1.82 -15.92
CA GLY A 32 11.95 2.12 -17.02
C GLY A 32 11.20 3.41 -16.72
N THR A 33 11.22 4.36 -17.66
CA THR A 33 10.44 5.61 -17.55
C THR A 33 9.25 5.65 -18.51
N TRP A 34 9.27 4.82 -19.54
CA TRP A 34 8.18 4.61 -20.49
C TRP A 34 8.28 3.20 -21.06
N ALA A 35 7.15 2.55 -21.34
CA ALA A 35 7.07 1.25 -21.99
C ALA A 35 5.78 1.12 -22.80
N SER A 36 5.74 0.15 -23.71
CA SER A 36 4.51 -0.23 -24.41
C SER A 36 4.41 -1.75 -24.56
N ALA A 37 3.18 -2.28 -24.38
CA ALA A 37 2.94 -3.71 -24.46
C ALA A 37 2.91 -4.16 -25.93
N GLN A 38 3.91 -4.95 -26.33
CA GLN A 38 4.04 -5.36 -27.73
C GLN A 38 3.00 -6.40 -28.10
N GLN A 39 2.40 -6.22 -29.28
CA GLN A 39 1.48 -7.16 -29.94
C GLN A 39 1.70 -7.17 -31.45
N ILE A 40 1.02 -8.10 -32.14
CA ILE A 40 0.86 -8.05 -33.59
C ILE A 40 -0.25 -7.03 -33.87
N PRO A 41 0.00 -5.94 -34.63
CA PRO A 41 -1.06 -5.02 -35.02
C PRO A 41 -2.09 -5.75 -35.89
N GLU A 42 -3.38 -5.53 -35.62
CA GLU A 42 -4.49 -6.01 -36.45
C GLU A 42 -4.41 -5.39 -37.85
N ASP A 43 -5.02 -6.02 -38.86
CA ASP A 43 -4.95 -5.58 -40.27
C ASP A 43 -5.28 -4.09 -40.48
N ARG A 44 -6.28 -3.56 -39.76
CA ARG A 44 -6.67 -2.14 -39.81
C ARG A 44 -5.64 -1.17 -39.21
N ASN A 45 -4.76 -1.68 -38.35
CA ASN A 45 -3.72 -0.95 -37.63
C ASN A 45 -2.32 -1.28 -38.17
N LEU A 46 -2.20 -2.11 -39.21
CA LEU A 46 -0.95 -2.36 -39.90
C LEU A 46 -0.60 -1.16 -40.77
N MET A 47 0.65 -0.73 -40.69
CA MET A 47 1.19 0.21 -41.66
C MET A 47 1.45 -0.53 -42.98
N ALA A 48 1.18 0.08 -44.12
CA ALA A 48 1.41 -0.59 -45.41
C ALA A 48 2.91 -0.92 -45.57
N GLU A 49 3.23 -2.06 -46.18
CA GLU A 49 4.63 -2.46 -46.41
C GLU A 49 5.40 -1.38 -47.18
N ALA A 50 4.75 -0.76 -48.17
CA ALA A 50 5.32 0.32 -48.95
C ALA A 50 5.69 1.53 -48.09
N ASP A 51 4.88 1.87 -47.08
CA ASP A 51 5.10 3.03 -46.21
C ASP A 51 6.22 2.78 -45.18
N MET A 52 6.48 1.52 -44.81
CA MET A 52 7.53 1.14 -43.86
C MET A 52 8.88 0.82 -44.51
N ARG A 53 8.92 0.61 -45.82
CA ARG A 53 10.15 0.33 -46.56
C ARG A 53 10.90 1.63 -46.85
N ASP A 54 12.21 1.63 -46.60
CA ASP A 54 13.08 2.81 -46.73
C ASP A 54 12.40 4.03 -46.10
N ALA A 55 12.09 3.94 -44.81
CA ALA A 55 11.26 4.91 -44.11
C ALA A 55 11.76 5.22 -42.70
N THR A 56 11.72 6.50 -42.36
CA THR A 56 11.95 6.99 -40.99
C THR A 56 10.62 7.11 -40.28
N LEU A 57 10.49 6.43 -39.14
CA LEU A 57 9.36 6.54 -38.22
C LEU A 57 9.80 7.41 -37.03
N ARG A 58 9.10 8.52 -36.78
CA ARG A 58 9.29 9.39 -35.62
C ARG A 58 8.11 9.26 -34.67
N GLN A 59 8.39 8.71 -33.50
CA GLN A 59 7.40 8.37 -32.47
C GLN A 59 7.59 9.28 -31.26
N ILE A 60 6.53 9.96 -30.83
CA ILE A 60 6.54 10.84 -29.66
C ILE A 60 6.00 10.08 -28.45
N VAL A 61 6.77 10.07 -27.35
CA VAL A 61 6.39 9.42 -26.09
C VAL A 61 6.61 10.35 -24.91
N ARG A 62 5.78 10.24 -23.88
CA ARG A 62 5.93 10.96 -22.61
C ARG A 62 6.66 10.08 -21.60
N VAL A 63 7.73 10.58 -21.00
CA VAL A 63 8.45 9.87 -19.93
C VAL A 63 7.79 10.13 -18.58
N SER A 64 7.90 9.19 -17.64
CA SER A 64 7.37 9.36 -16.27
C SER A 64 8.37 10.12 -15.39
N ILE A 65 9.55 9.54 -15.15
CA ILE A 65 10.68 10.16 -14.44
C ILE A 65 11.74 10.67 -15.42
N GLY A 66 12.49 11.68 -15.01
CA GLY A 66 13.61 12.24 -15.77
C GLY A 66 14.96 11.59 -15.44
N GLY A 67 16.00 11.99 -16.16
CA GLY A 67 17.37 11.54 -15.94
C GLY A 67 18.36 12.19 -16.90
N GLU A 68 19.66 12.06 -16.61
CA GLU A 68 20.74 12.62 -17.44
C GLU A 68 21.15 11.71 -18.60
N ARG A 69 20.83 10.42 -18.49
CA ARG A 69 21.12 9.42 -19.50
C ARG A 69 19.94 8.50 -19.70
N ILE A 70 19.70 8.14 -20.95
CA ILE A 70 18.64 7.20 -21.34
C ILE A 70 19.21 6.04 -22.12
N ARG A 71 18.43 4.98 -22.28
CA ARG A 71 18.62 3.94 -23.29
C ARG A 71 17.28 3.50 -23.85
N ILE A 72 17.28 3.08 -25.11
CA ILE A 72 16.06 2.76 -25.86
C ILE A 72 16.01 1.25 -26.11
N ARG A 73 14.82 0.66 -25.97
CA ARG A 73 14.55 -0.74 -26.26
C ARG A 73 13.69 -0.83 -27.51
N LEU A 74 14.27 -1.43 -28.56
CA LEU A 74 13.60 -1.71 -29.82
C LEU A 74 13.16 -3.17 -29.85
N SER A 75 12.08 -3.49 -30.56
CA SER A 75 11.48 -4.83 -30.51
C SER A 75 11.20 -5.44 -31.88
N ASN A 76 11.59 -6.70 -32.01
CA ASN A 76 11.20 -7.61 -33.07
C ASN A 76 10.50 -8.86 -32.49
N MET A 77 9.82 -8.69 -31.34
CA MET A 77 9.23 -9.77 -30.54
C MET A 77 8.27 -10.68 -31.33
N PHE A 78 7.52 -10.12 -32.28
CA PHE A 78 6.62 -10.91 -33.14
C PHE A 78 7.14 -11.05 -34.58
N GLY A 79 8.32 -10.51 -34.88
CA GLY A 79 8.93 -10.67 -36.18
C GLY A 79 9.28 -12.13 -36.48
N THR A 80 9.15 -12.51 -37.75
CA THR A 80 9.48 -13.86 -38.24
C THR A 80 10.80 -13.93 -39.00
N ARG A 81 11.45 -12.77 -39.21
CA ARG A 81 12.77 -12.62 -39.83
C ARG A 81 13.58 -11.56 -39.06
N PRO A 82 14.91 -11.54 -39.18
CA PRO A 82 15.71 -10.46 -38.61
C PRO A 82 15.25 -9.08 -39.08
N LEU A 83 15.12 -8.15 -38.15
CA LEU A 83 14.74 -6.76 -38.39
C LEU A 83 16.00 -5.89 -38.37
N THR A 84 16.27 -5.15 -39.45
CA THR A 84 17.36 -4.19 -39.49
C THR A 84 16.82 -2.78 -39.29
N ILE A 85 17.45 -2.02 -38.39
CA ILE A 85 17.23 -0.58 -38.19
C ILE A 85 18.61 0.05 -38.29
N ASP A 86 18.83 0.90 -39.28
CA ASP A 86 20.18 1.36 -39.66
C ASP A 86 20.54 2.78 -39.22
N SER A 87 19.54 3.54 -38.76
CA SER A 87 19.73 4.81 -38.08
C SER A 87 18.66 5.01 -37.00
N VAL A 88 19.08 5.42 -35.80
CA VAL A 88 18.18 5.76 -34.69
C VAL A 88 18.67 7.06 -34.04
N HIS A 89 17.75 7.99 -33.84
CA HIS A 89 17.98 9.28 -33.21
C HIS A 89 16.96 9.54 -32.11
N VAL A 90 17.37 10.27 -31.08
CA VAL A 90 16.48 10.74 -30.01
C VAL A 90 16.70 12.22 -29.76
N ALA A 91 15.61 12.96 -29.58
CA ALA A 91 15.64 14.39 -29.32
C ALA A 91 14.44 14.80 -28.44
N ARG A 92 14.49 15.99 -27.86
CA ARG A 92 13.30 16.63 -27.30
C ARG A 92 12.46 17.17 -28.45
N PRO A 93 11.13 16.94 -28.48
CA PRO A 93 10.26 17.56 -29.47
C PRO A 93 10.24 19.08 -29.24
N ALA A 94 10.20 19.85 -30.33
CA ALA A 94 9.96 21.30 -30.23
C ALA A 94 8.49 21.59 -29.85
N ASP A 95 7.58 20.72 -30.28
CA ASP A 95 6.18 20.67 -29.91
C ASP A 95 5.70 19.21 -30.01
N PRO A 96 5.23 18.58 -28.91
CA PRO A 96 4.78 17.19 -28.89
C PRO A 96 3.64 16.87 -29.89
N GLY A 97 2.88 17.88 -30.32
CA GLY A 97 1.81 17.75 -31.32
C GLY A 97 2.30 17.74 -32.77
N THR A 98 3.62 17.84 -33.01
CA THR A 98 4.21 17.98 -34.35
C THR A 98 5.37 17.00 -34.57
N ALA A 99 5.85 16.90 -35.82
CA ALA A 99 7.04 16.13 -36.16
C ALA A 99 8.37 16.86 -35.82
N ARG A 100 8.32 18.10 -35.29
CA ARG A 100 9.50 18.93 -35.07
C ARG A 100 10.23 18.56 -33.79
N ILE A 101 11.55 18.58 -33.86
CA ILE A 101 12.46 18.39 -32.71
C ILE A 101 13.26 19.65 -32.44
N ASP A 102 13.80 19.78 -31.23
CA ASP A 102 14.88 20.72 -30.94
C ASP A 102 16.21 20.14 -31.45
N PRO A 103 16.80 20.68 -32.54
CA PRO A 103 18.00 20.11 -33.14
C PRO A 103 19.22 20.14 -32.22
N ALA A 104 19.26 21.03 -31.23
CA ALA A 104 20.37 21.09 -30.27
C ALA A 104 20.41 19.85 -29.36
N THR A 105 19.29 19.15 -29.26
CA THR A 105 19.09 17.99 -28.38
C THR A 105 19.16 16.67 -29.12
N ASP A 106 19.27 16.69 -30.46
CA ASP A 106 19.39 15.50 -31.27
C ASP A 106 20.65 14.71 -30.91
N ARG A 107 20.47 13.42 -30.65
CA ARG A 107 21.54 12.47 -30.35
C ARG A 107 21.35 11.23 -31.20
N ALA A 108 22.41 10.82 -31.90
CA ALA A 108 22.47 9.52 -32.52
C ALA A 108 22.49 8.43 -31.42
N VAL A 109 21.68 7.39 -31.62
CA VAL A 109 21.59 6.23 -30.75
C VAL A 109 22.45 5.13 -31.35
N THR A 110 23.22 4.43 -30.50
CA THR A 110 24.14 3.38 -30.95
C THR A 110 23.88 2.06 -30.25
N PHE A 111 24.40 0.98 -30.83
CA PHE A 111 24.27 -0.40 -30.35
C PHE A 111 25.65 -1.06 -30.41
N SER A 112 26.30 -1.23 -29.27
CA SER A 112 27.70 -1.65 -29.18
C SER A 112 28.64 -0.78 -30.04
N GLY A 113 28.44 0.54 -30.01
CA GLY A 113 29.19 1.55 -30.75
C GLY A 113 28.80 1.69 -32.22
N ARG A 114 27.81 0.94 -32.71
CA ARG A 114 27.37 0.96 -34.12
C ARG A 114 26.08 1.75 -34.26
N ARG A 115 25.90 2.46 -35.38
CA ARG A 115 24.67 3.22 -35.67
C ARG A 115 23.46 2.35 -36.05
N PHE A 116 23.69 1.07 -36.32
CA PHE A 116 22.66 0.14 -36.74
C PHE A 116 22.56 -1.06 -35.81
N VAL A 117 21.41 -1.72 -35.86
CA VAL A 117 21.14 -2.98 -35.20
C VAL A 117 20.38 -3.93 -36.12
N THR A 118 20.68 -5.22 -36.02
CA THR A 118 19.86 -6.28 -36.59
C THR A 118 19.32 -7.12 -35.44
N ILE A 119 18.01 -7.05 -35.23
CA ILE A 119 17.30 -7.70 -34.13
C ILE A 119 16.79 -9.06 -34.60
N PRO A 120 17.19 -10.18 -33.98
CA PRO A 120 16.65 -11.50 -34.30
C PRO A 120 15.12 -11.57 -34.16
N PRO A 121 14.44 -12.49 -34.87
CA PRO A 121 13.02 -12.74 -34.63
C PRO A 121 12.78 -13.17 -33.18
N GLY A 122 11.74 -12.65 -32.54
CA GLY A 122 11.40 -13.00 -31.16
C GLY A 122 12.22 -12.27 -30.08
N ALA A 123 13.00 -11.25 -30.44
CA ALA A 123 13.91 -10.58 -29.53
C ALA A 123 13.65 -9.07 -29.40
N ASP A 124 14.04 -8.53 -28.26
CA ASP A 124 14.24 -7.10 -28.04
C ASP A 124 15.73 -6.77 -28.09
N TYR A 125 16.07 -5.50 -28.36
CA TYR A 125 17.45 -5.01 -28.35
C TYR A 125 17.53 -3.65 -27.66
N VAL A 126 18.48 -3.52 -26.72
CA VAL A 126 18.69 -2.30 -25.92
C VAL A 126 19.88 -1.53 -26.49
N SER A 127 19.75 -0.21 -26.60
CA SER A 127 20.81 0.68 -27.07
C SER A 127 21.94 0.84 -26.04
N ASP A 128 23.07 1.37 -26.50
CA ASP A 128 24.05 1.99 -25.63
C ASP A 128 23.43 3.20 -24.91
N PRO A 129 23.98 3.61 -23.74
CA PRO A 129 23.53 4.82 -23.05
C PRO A 129 23.69 6.08 -23.92
N VAL A 130 22.70 6.95 -23.89
CA VAL A 130 22.67 8.24 -24.59
C VAL A 130 22.67 9.37 -23.57
N ASP A 131 23.66 10.25 -23.65
CA ASP A 131 23.74 11.46 -22.81
C ASP A 131 22.74 12.51 -23.33
N LEU A 132 21.58 12.54 -22.69
CA LEU A 132 20.48 13.46 -22.97
C LEU A 132 19.73 13.73 -21.68
N ALA A 133 19.77 14.98 -21.20
CA ALA A 133 19.01 15.40 -20.04
C ALA A 133 17.51 15.45 -20.38
N VAL A 134 16.72 14.66 -19.66
CA VAL A 134 15.27 14.54 -19.82
C VAL A 134 14.59 14.97 -18.52
N ALA A 135 13.65 15.90 -18.62
CA ALA A 135 12.85 16.32 -17.46
C ALA A 135 11.74 15.29 -17.18
N PRO A 136 11.32 15.09 -15.92
CA PRO A 136 10.14 14.28 -15.62
C PRO A 136 8.91 14.77 -16.38
N LEU A 137 8.02 13.85 -16.79
CA LEU A 137 6.78 14.13 -17.51
C LEU A 137 6.95 14.84 -18.87
N SER A 138 8.18 15.00 -19.36
CA SER A 138 8.47 15.58 -20.68
C SER A 138 8.37 14.54 -21.79
N HIS A 139 8.39 15.01 -23.04
CA HIS A 139 8.32 14.15 -24.21
C HIS A 139 9.68 13.92 -24.85
N LEU A 140 9.80 12.77 -25.52
CA LEU A 140 10.92 12.42 -26.38
C LEU A 140 10.40 12.07 -27.77
N ALA A 141 11.15 12.48 -28.79
CA ALA A 141 10.97 12.07 -30.18
C ALA A 141 12.01 11.01 -30.53
N ILE A 142 11.57 9.80 -30.86
CA ILE A 142 12.43 8.68 -31.24
C ILE A 142 12.24 8.48 -32.73
N SER A 143 13.31 8.71 -33.50
CA SER A 143 13.29 8.56 -34.96
C SER A 143 14.11 7.35 -35.36
N ALA A 144 13.50 6.35 -36.00
CA ALA A 144 14.17 5.14 -36.45
C ALA A 144 13.97 4.94 -37.95
N HIS A 145 15.05 4.72 -38.69
CA HIS A 145 15.01 4.40 -40.11
C HIS A 145 15.01 2.88 -40.32
N LEU A 146 14.02 2.40 -41.06
CA LEU A 146 13.90 1.03 -41.51
C LEU A 146 14.24 0.98 -43.01
N PRO A 147 15.38 0.39 -43.41
CA PRO A 147 15.70 0.22 -44.84
C PRO A 147 14.74 -0.75 -45.52
N GLU A 148 14.23 -1.75 -44.78
CA GLU A 148 13.25 -2.71 -45.25
C GLU A 148 12.09 -2.81 -44.26
N ALA A 149 10.88 -2.99 -44.79
CA ALA A 149 9.73 -3.25 -43.94
C ALA A 149 9.88 -4.60 -43.20
N PRO A 150 9.44 -4.71 -41.94
CA PRO A 150 9.51 -5.96 -41.20
C PRO A 150 8.63 -7.03 -41.85
N ALA A 151 9.09 -8.28 -41.85
CA ALA A 151 8.32 -9.43 -42.33
C ALA A 151 6.98 -9.60 -41.62
N ARG A 152 6.93 -9.23 -40.35
CA ARG A 152 5.74 -9.06 -39.53
C ARG A 152 5.98 -7.91 -38.57
N GLN A 153 5.04 -6.99 -38.49
CA GLN A 153 5.15 -5.84 -37.60
C GLN A 153 4.98 -6.27 -36.13
N THR A 154 5.81 -5.68 -35.28
CA THR A 154 5.67 -5.68 -33.83
C THR A 154 5.30 -4.26 -33.41
N GLY A 155 4.16 -4.07 -32.75
CA GLY A 155 3.72 -2.72 -32.42
C GLY A 155 2.69 -2.69 -31.29
N HIS A 156 2.10 -1.52 -31.12
CA HIS A 156 1.11 -1.26 -30.09
C HIS A 156 0.05 -0.29 -30.63
N PRO A 157 -1.10 -0.80 -31.10
CA PRO A 157 -2.15 0.03 -31.69
C PRO A 157 -2.80 1.03 -30.71
N GLY A 158 -2.82 0.71 -29.41
CA GLY A 158 -3.32 1.57 -28.33
C GLY A 158 -2.46 2.80 -28.02
N SER A 159 -1.61 3.25 -28.95
CA SER A 159 -0.61 4.28 -28.61
C SER A 159 -1.23 5.59 -28.14
N ARG A 160 -2.41 5.97 -28.66
CA ARG A 160 -3.09 7.27 -28.40
C ARG A 160 -2.12 8.46 -28.57
N THR A 161 -1.18 8.32 -29.51
CA THR A 161 -0.24 9.35 -29.93
C THR A 161 0.03 9.20 -31.43
N VAL A 162 0.64 10.20 -32.05
CA VAL A 162 0.90 10.22 -33.48
C VAL A 162 2.34 9.80 -33.75
N THR A 163 2.48 8.78 -34.59
CA THR A 163 3.72 8.44 -35.29
C THR A 163 3.73 9.13 -36.64
N TYR A 164 4.85 9.79 -36.94
CA TYR A 164 5.12 10.42 -38.23
C TYR A 164 6.02 9.52 -39.06
N TYR A 165 5.77 9.40 -40.36
CA TYR A 165 6.65 8.64 -41.25
C TYR A 165 6.94 9.34 -42.56
N VAL A 166 8.16 9.18 -43.06
CA VAL A 166 8.63 9.72 -44.35
C VAL A 166 9.68 8.78 -44.95
N HIS A 167 9.75 8.72 -46.28
CA HIS A 167 10.76 7.90 -46.97
C HIS A 167 12.20 8.44 -46.83
N GLY A 168 13.14 7.49 -46.85
CA GLY A 168 14.57 7.65 -46.66
C GLY A 168 14.97 7.89 -45.21
N ASP A 169 16.29 7.89 -44.97
CA ASP A 169 16.85 8.25 -43.67
C ASP A 169 16.74 9.76 -43.44
N ARG A 170 15.77 10.12 -42.59
CA ARG A 170 15.48 11.46 -42.07
C ARG A 170 15.51 11.47 -40.55
N SER A 171 16.16 10.48 -39.93
CA SER A 171 16.18 10.27 -38.49
C SER A 171 16.65 11.52 -37.71
N ALA A 172 17.71 12.18 -38.17
CA ALA A 172 18.28 13.39 -37.58
C ALA A 172 17.60 14.71 -38.02
N ALA A 173 16.58 14.67 -38.88
CA ALA A 173 16.01 15.89 -39.46
C ALA A 173 15.25 16.71 -38.41
N ALA A 174 15.47 18.03 -38.37
CA ALA A 174 14.78 18.94 -37.44
C ALA A 174 13.25 18.91 -37.57
N ASP A 175 12.74 18.62 -38.76
CA ASP A 175 11.32 18.52 -39.10
C ASP A 175 11.12 17.48 -40.21
N LEU A 176 9.89 16.98 -40.36
CA LEU A 176 9.48 16.03 -41.40
C LEU A 176 8.29 16.60 -42.20
N PRO A 177 8.53 17.60 -43.07
CA PRO A 177 7.45 18.21 -43.85
C PRO A 177 6.81 17.17 -44.78
N GLY A 178 5.47 17.13 -44.78
CA GLY A 178 4.71 16.18 -45.59
C GLY A 178 4.74 14.73 -45.09
N ALA A 179 5.19 14.49 -43.85
CA ALA A 179 5.14 13.17 -43.24
C ALA A 179 3.71 12.64 -43.16
N GLY A 180 3.56 11.34 -43.46
CA GLY A 180 2.36 10.58 -43.13
C GLY A 180 2.17 10.51 -41.62
N ARG A 181 0.94 10.26 -41.19
CA ARG A 181 0.54 10.22 -39.78
C ARG A 181 -0.23 8.93 -39.51
N ILE A 182 0.09 8.26 -38.41
CA ILE A 182 -0.61 7.07 -37.96
C ILE A 182 -0.61 7.01 -36.43
N GLU A 183 -1.71 6.55 -35.81
CA GLU A 183 -1.92 6.65 -34.36
C GLU A 183 -1.47 5.41 -33.57
N HIS A 184 -0.29 4.86 -33.91
CA HIS A 184 0.24 3.61 -33.35
C HIS A 184 1.75 3.70 -33.07
N TRP A 185 2.26 2.87 -32.16
CA TRP A 185 3.70 2.66 -31.99
C TRP A 185 4.16 1.40 -32.74
N TYR A 186 5.36 1.44 -33.29
CA TYR A 186 5.97 0.32 -34.01
C TYR A 186 7.43 0.13 -33.61
N GLN A 187 7.82 -1.13 -33.33
CA GLN A 187 9.19 -1.55 -33.01
C GLN A 187 9.86 -0.81 -31.83
N LEU A 188 9.10 -0.07 -31.01
CA LEU A 188 9.57 0.68 -29.85
C LEU A 188 8.89 0.12 -28.60
N ALA A 189 9.66 -0.48 -27.69
CA ALA A 189 9.15 -1.22 -26.53
C ALA A 189 9.40 -0.54 -25.18
N GLY A 190 10.45 0.27 -25.05
CA GLY A 190 10.71 0.96 -23.79
C GLY A 190 11.83 1.98 -23.84
N ILE A 191 11.83 2.84 -22.83
CA ILE A 191 12.88 3.81 -22.55
C ILE A 191 13.20 3.69 -21.07
N ASP A 192 14.48 3.53 -20.76
CA ASP A 192 14.97 3.52 -19.39
C ASP A 192 15.82 4.77 -19.14
N VAL A 193 15.79 5.30 -17.92
CA VAL A 193 16.68 6.36 -17.44
C VAL A 193 17.70 5.79 -16.46
N ALA A 194 18.91 6.33 -16.47
CA ALA A 194 19.87 6.08 -15.39
C ALA A 194 19.49 6.94 -14.19
N ALA A 195 18.90 6.32 -13.18
CA ALA A 195 18.33 6.99 -12.03
C ALA A 195 19.09 6.70 -10.72
N PRO A 196 18.92 7.53 -9.68
CA PRO A 196 19.41 7.24 -8.34
C PRO A 196 18.91 5.90 -7.80
N ALA A 197 19.59 5.36 -6.80
CA ALA A 197 19.35 4.00 -6.31
C ALA A 197 18.00 3.77 -5.62
N ASP A 198 17.36 4.84 -5.17
CA ASP A 198 16.01 4.85 -4.60
C ASP A 198 14.91 4.93 -5.66
N ALA A 199 15.23 5.25 -6.92
CA ALA A 199 14.25 5.24 -8.00
C ALA A 199 13.72 3.84 -8.30
N ALA A 200 12.47 3.76 -8.76
CA ALA A 200 11.78 2.51 -9.03
C ALA A 200 10.65 2.71 -10.04
N ALA A 201 10.05 1.62 -10.52
CA ALA A 201 8.93 1.64 -11.44
C ALA A 201 7.71 0.86 -10.92
N ILE A 202 6.54 1.37 -11.27
CA ILE A 202 5.24 0.71 -11.19
C ILE A 202 4.88 0.25 -12.59
N VAL A 203 4.50 -1.02 -12.74
CA VAL A 203 3.89 -1.53 -13.96
C VAL A 203 2.37 -1.58 -13.81
N ALA A 204 1.64 -0.88 -14.67
CA ALA A 204 0.20 -1.06 -14.81
C ALA A 204 -0.05 -2.09 -15.94
N ILE A 205 -0.43 -3.31 -15.58
CA ILE A 205 -0.79 -4.37 -16.52
C ILE A 205 -2.31 -4.53 -16.57
N GLY A 206 -2.87 -4.53 -17.77
CA GLY A 206 -4.30 -4.65 -17.93
C GLY A 206 -4.80 -4.57 -19.37
N ASP A 207 -6.07 -4.24 -19.49
CA ASP A 207 -6.80 -4.19 -20.76
C ASP A 207 -6.95 -2.75 -21.34
N SER A 208 -7.97 -2.52 -22.18
CA SER A 208 -8.30 -1.23 -22.80
C SER A 208 -8.52 -0.10 -21.80
N ILE A 209 -8.95 -0.40 -20.57
CA ILE A 209 -9.11 0.58 -19.50
C ILE A 209 -7.73 1.07 -19.04
N THR A 210 -6.77 0.16 -18.87
CA THR A 210 -5.38 0.52 -18.54
C THR A 210 -4.67 1.20 -19.71
N ASP A 211 -4.89 0.70 -20.91
CA ASP A 211 -4.38 1.25 -22.16
C ASP A 211 -4.90 2.68 -22.43
N GLY A 212 -6.07 3.02 -21.87
CA GLY A 212 -6.62 4.39 -21.80
C GLY A 212 -7.68 4.70 -22.84
N HIS A 213 -8.52 3.73 -23.23
CA HIS A 213 -9.55 3.91 -24.26
C HIS A 213 -10.47 5.08 -23.91
N GLY A 214 -10.86 5.90 -24.90
CA GLY A 214 -11.66 7.10 -24.66
C GLY A 214 -10.86 8.38 -24.38
N VAL A 215 -9.53 8.29 -24.24
CA VAL A 215 -8.65 9.46 -24.20
C VAL A 215 -8.42 10.01 -25.62
N GLU A 216 -8.51 11.33 -25.75
CA GLU A 216 -8.16 12.04 -26.98
C GLU A 216 -6.67 11.88 -27.31
N THR A 217 -6.35 11.52 -28.55
CA THR A 217 -4.98 11.28 -29.04
C THR A 217 -4.06 12.46 -28.74
N GLY A 218 -2.90 12.18 -28.15
CA GLY A 218 -1.86 13.15 -27.83
C GLY A 218 -2.11 13.97 -26.55
N THR A 219 -3.16 13.68 -25.78
CA THR A 219 -3.47 14.44 -24.56
C THR A 219 -2.85 13.87 -23.28
N ASP A 220 -2.33 12.64 -23.29
CA ASP A 220 -1.74 11.96 -22.12
C ASP A 220 -2.64 12.01 -20.87
N ARG A 221 -3.95 11.74 -21.05
CA ARG A 221 -4.98 11.76 -20.00
C ARG A 221 -5.46 10.38 -19.56
N ARG A 222 -4.60 9.35 -19.65
CA ARG A 222 -4.91 8.01 -19.10
C ARG A 222 -4.79 8.06 -17.57
N TRP A 223 -5.36 7.10 -16.86
CA TRP A 223 -5.22 7.08 -15.39
C TRP A 223 -3.76 6.87 -14.95
N THR A 224 -2.96 6.18 -15.76
CA THR A 224 -1.52 5.99 -15.54
C THR A 224 -0.72 7.28 -15.70
N ASP A 225 -1.11 8.14 -16.66
CA ASP A 225 -0.51 9.47 -16.84
C ASP A 225 -0.83 10.38 -15.63
N ALA A 226 -2.09 10.40 -15.20
CA ALA A 226 -2.52 11.14 -14.01
C ALA A 226 -1.87 10.61 -12.72
N LEU A 227 -1.64 9.29 -12.61
CA LEU A 227 -0.89 8.70 -11.50
C LEU A 227 0.58 9.17 -11.52
N ALA A 228 1.23 9.18 -12.69
CA ALA A 228 2.60 9.67 -12.83
C ALA A 228 2.71 11.16 -12.41
N GLU A 229 1.74 11.99 -12.78
CA GLU A 229 1.66 13.39 -12.36
C GLU A 229 1.54 13.53 -10.84
N ARG A 230 0.68 12.74 -10.20
CA ARG A 230 0.54 12.72 -8.73
C ARG A 230 1.82 12.28 -8.04
N LEU A 231 2.48 11.23 -8.54
CA LEU A 231 3.75 10.74 -7.98
C LEU A 231 4.85 11.78 -8.08
N GLN A 232 4.94 12.49 -9.22
CA GLN A 232 5.91 13.57 -9.42
C GLN A 232 5.65 14.80 -8.55
N ALA A 233 4.39 15.12 -8.28
CA ALA A 233 4.01 16.24 -7.42
C ALA A 233 4.39 16.02 -5.94
N ASP A 234 4.52 14.76 -5.50
CA ASP A 234 4.90 14.42 -4.12
C ASP A 234 6.41 14.12 -4.00
N PRO A 235 7.17 14.89 -3.18
CA PRO A 235 8.59 14.65 -2.95
C PRO A 235 8.95 13.23 -2.50
N ALA A 236 8.05 12.55 -1.78
CA ALA A 236 8.26 11.19 -1.27
C ALA A 236 8.15 10.12 -2.38
N THR A 237 7.57 10.45 -3.53
CA THR A 237 7.32 9.48 -4.62
C THR A 237 7.78 9.93 -5.99
N ARG A 238 8.31 11.16 -6.14
CA ARG A 238 8.76 11.71 -7.43
C ARG A 238 9.89 10.93 -8.13
N HIS A 239 10.48 9.95 -7.46
CA HIS A 239 11.49 9.04 -8.03
C HIS A 239 10.86 7.76 -8.63
N ILE A 240 9.53 7.64 -8.59
CA ILE A 240 8.80 6.45 -9.02
C ILE A 240 8.18 6.69 -10.40
N ALA A 241 8.53 5.81 -11.35
CA ALA A 241 8.01 5.80 -12.70
C ALA A 241 6.71 4.99 -12.81
N VAL A 242 5.87 5.31 -13.80
CA VAL A 242 4.70 4.51 -14.18
C VAL A 242 4.88 4.00 -15.60
N LEU A 243 4.77 2.68 -15.78
CA LEU A 243 4.84 1.99 -17.06
C LEU A 243 3.46 1.46 -17.42
N ASN A 244 2.88 1.97 -18.51
CA ASN A 244 1.58 1.51 -19.00
C ASN A 244 1.77 0.34 -19.97
N LEU A 245 1.32 -0.84 -19.55
CA LEU A 245 1.36 -2.08 -20.34
C LEU A 245 -0.06 -2.64 -20.51
N GLY A 246 -1.03 -1.76 -20.67
CA GLY A 246 -2.37 -2.09 -21.12
C GLY A 246 -2.39 -2.62 -22.56
N ILE A 247 -3.31 -3.51 -22.89
CA ILE A 247 -3.61 -3.90 -24.28
C ILE A 247 -5.13 -3.88 -24.47
N GLY A 248 -5.64 -3.18 -25.48
CA GLY A 248 -7.06 -3.21 -25.79
C GLY A 248 -7.59 -4.64 -26.03
N GLY A 249 -8.73 -4.98 -25.44
CA GLY A 249 -9.32 -6.32 -25.58
C GLY A 249 -8.46 -7.46 -25.02
N ASN A 250 -7.46 -7.18 -24.17
CA ASN A 250 -6.62 -8.20 -23.56
C ASN A 250 -7.36 -8.99 -22.49
N ARG A 251 -6.91 -10.22 -22.29
CA ARG A 251 -7.55 -11.24 -21.49
C ARG A 251 -6.51 -11.93 -20.65
N VAL A 252 -6.93 -12.45 -19.50
CA VAL A 252 -6.07 -13.09 -18.52
C VAL A 252 -5.60 -14.47 -19.02
N LEU A 253 -6.53 -15.25 -19.59
CA LEU A 253 -6.32 -16.67 -19.89
C LEU A 253 -6.04 -16.93 -21.38
N ASP A 254 -6.90 -16.40 -22.25
CA ASP A 254 -6.80 -16.59 -23.69
C ASP A 254 -6.25 -15.35 -24.36
N ASP A 255 -5.68 -15.50 -25.55
CA ASP A 255 -5.27 -14.34 -26.34
C ASP A 255 -6.50 -13.51 -26.76
N GLY A 256 -6.29 -12.20 -26.89
CA GLY A 256 -7.26 -11.24 -27.40
C GLY A 256 -6.68 -10.52 -28.62
N LEU A 257 -6.68 -9.19 -28.60
CA LEU A 257 -5.95 -8.40 -29.61
C LEU A 257 -4.43 -8.50 -29.45
N GLY A 258 -3.97 -9.01 -28.31
CA GLY A 258 -2.58 -9.35 -28.03
C GLY A 258 -2.48 -10.61 -27.17
N PRO A 259 -1.26 -11.07 -26.86
CA PRO A 259 -1.05 -12.25 -26.01
C PRO A 259 -1.71 -12.08 -24.65
N ASN A 260 -2.25 -13.15 -24.09
CA ASN A 260 -2.85 -13.15 -22.76
C ASN A 260 -1.89 -12.65 -21.66
N ALA A 261 -2.47 -12.07 -20.60
CA ALA A 261 -1.75 -11.48 -19.48
C ALA A 261 -0.75 -12.45 -18.85
N LEU A 262 -1.17 -13.71 -18.63
CA LEU A 262 -0.36 -14.73 -17.98
C LEU A 262 0.90 -15.08 -18.78
N ALA A 263 0.76 -15.19 -20.10
CA ALA A 263 1.85 -15.47 -21.04
C ALA A 263 2.83 -14.30 -21.17
N ARG A 264 2.33 -13.06 -21.19
CA ARG A 264 3.19 -11.86 -21.31
C ARG A 264 3.77 -11.36 -19.99
N PHE A 265 3.32 -11.89 -18.85
CA PHE A 265 3.69 -11.39 -17.52
C PHE A 265 5.20 -11.31 -17.26
N GLU A 266 5.98 -12.28 -17.75
CA GLU A 266 7.44 -12.25 -17.57
C GLU A 266 8.07 -11.03 -18.27
N ARG A 267 7.64 -10.78 -19.51
CA ARG A 267 8.17 -9.71 -20.36
C ARG A 267 7.66 -8.35 -19.90
N ASP A 268 6.35 -8.25 -19.69
CA ASP A 268 5.68 -6.98 -19.47
C ASP A 268 5.80 -6.52 -18.02
N VAL A 269 5.89 -7.44 -17.04
CA VAL A 269 6.03 -7.06 -15.63
C VAL A 269 7.43 -7.36 -15.11
N LEU A 270 7.80 -8.64 -15.06
CA LEU A 270 8.99 -9.09 -14.30
C LEU A 270 10.32 -8.66 -14.95
N GLY A 271 10.31 -8.43 -16.25
CA GLY A 271 11.46 -7.99 -17.04
C GLY A 271 11.67 -6.49 -17.09
N GLN A 272 10.80 -5.68 -16.46
CA GLN A 272 10.92 -4.22 -16.53
C GLN A 272 12.01 -3.69 -15.59
N PRO A 273 12.93 -2.84 -16.08
CA PRO A 273 14.01 -2.30 -15.25
C PRO A 273 13.49 -1.46 -14.09
N GLY A 274 13.97 -1.75 -12.88
CA GLY A 274 13.62 -1.01 -11.67
C GLY A 274 12.20 -1.27 -11.15
N VAL A 275 11.46 -2.24 -11.71
CA VAL A 275 10.11 -2.54 -11.24
C VAL A 275 10.11 -3.02 -9.78
N ARG A 276 9.21 -2.46 -8.99
CA ARG A 276 8.96 -2.85 -7.60
C ARG A 276 7.50 -3.12 -7.28
N TRP A 277 6.60 -2.53 -8.07
CA TRP A 277 5.17 -2.72 -7.93
C TRP A 277 4.54 -3.04 -9.28
N ALA A 278 3.48 -3.84 -9.26
CA ALA A 278 2.60 -3.95 -10.41
C ALA A 278 1.13 -3.87 -9.98
N ILE A 279 0.34 -3.12 -10.73
CA ILE A 279 -1.11 -2.99 -10.59
C ILE A 279 -1.75 -3.84 -11.68
N LEU A 280 -2.51 -4.86 -11.28
CA LEU A 280 -3.24 -5.73 -12.19
C LEU A 280 -4.71 -5.30 -12.26
N LEU A 281 -5.13 -4.75 -13.40
CA LEU A 281 -6.52 -4.43 -13.73
C LEU A 281 -6.90 -5.13 -15.03
N GLU A 282 -7.44 -6.33 -14.94
CA GLU A 282 -7.78 -7.15 -16.11
C GLU A 282 -8.95 -8.10 -15.80
N GLY A 283 -9.44 -8.83 -16.80
CA GLY A 283 -10.47 -9.86 -16.66
C GLY A 283 -11.86 -9.46 -17.16
N VAL A 284 -12.12 -8.17 -17.43
CA VAL A 284 -13.42 -7.74 -17.98
C VAL A 284 -13.69 -8.35 -19.36
N ASN A 285 -12.65 -8.48 -20.20
CA ASN A 285 -12.79 -9.04 -21.53
C ASN A 285 -12.95 -10.57 -21.51
N ASP A 286 -12.44 -11.26 -20.48
CA ASP A 286 -12.70 -12.68 -20.26
C ASP A 286 -14.17 -12.93 -19.92
N LEU A 287 -14.69 -12.14 -18.97
CA LEU A 287 -16.10 -12.18 -18.55
C LEU A 287 -17.02 -11.81 -19.72
N GLY A 288 -16.69 -10.74 -20.43
CA GLY A 288 -17.46 -10.27 -21.58
C GLY A 288 -17.46 -11.24 -22.75
N ALA A 289 -16.29 -11.78 -23.13
CA ALA A 289 -16.17 -12.71 -24.26
C ALA A 289 -16.92 -14.02 -24.04
N LEU A 290 -17.09 -14.46 -22.78
CA LEU A 290 -17.80 -15.69 -22.44
C LEU A 290 -19.25 -15.71 -22.97
N THR A 291 -19.93 -14.57 -22.90
CA THR A 291 -21.38 -14.48 -23.20
C THR A 291 -21.71 -13.59 -24.39
N ARG A 292 -20.72 -12.87 -24.96
CA ARG A 292 -20.94 -11.89 -26.04
C ARG A 292 -21.70 -12.45 -27.25
N GLU A 293 -21.31 -13.64 -27.73
CA GLU A 293 -21.87 -14.23 -28.95
C GLU A 293 -23.05 -15.17 -28.67
N ALA A 294 -23.05 -15.84 -27.51
CA ALA A 294 -24.08 -16.79 -27.12
C ALA A 294 -24.07 -17.00 -25.59
N PRO A 295 -25.21 -17.41 -24.97
CA PRO A 295 -25.26 -17.74 -23.55
C PRO A 295 -24.29 -18.87 -23.19
N ALA A 296 -23.64 -18.75 -22.02
CA ALA A 296 -22.73 -19.76 -21.51
C ALA A 296 -23.42 -20.71 -20.51
N THR A 297 -22.89 -21.92 -20.37
CA THR A 297 -23.39 -22.89 -19.39
C THR A 297 -22.88 -22.53 -17.99
N PRO A 298 -23.58 -22.91 -16.90
CA PRO A 298 -23.08 -22.69 -15.53
C PRO A 298 -21.68 -23.29 -15.29
N GLU A 299 -21.35 -24.39 -15.97
CA GLU A 299 -20.01 -24.98 -15.92
C GLU A 299 -18.95 -24.10 -16.58
N ALA A 300 -19.28 -23.42 -17.68
CA ALA A 300 -18.36 -22.51 -18.33
C ALA A 300 -18.07 -21.27 -17.46
N HIS A 301 -19.09 -20.70 -16.81
CA HIS A 301 -18.94 -19.62 -15.82
C HIS A 301 -18.01 -20.03 -14.68
N ARG A 302 -18.26 -21.20 -14.04
CA ARG A 302 -17.40 -21.71 -12.96
C ARG A 302 -15.94 -21.88 -13.39
N ARG A 303 -15.70 -22.55 -14.52
CA ARG A 303 -14.33 -22.78 -15.03
C ARG A 303 -13.61 -21.48 -15.36
N LEU A 304 -14.33 -20.48 -15.86
CA LEU A 304 -13.75 -19.16 -16.13
C LEU A 304 -13.30 -18.47 -14.84
N VAL A 305 -14.18 -18.38 -13.85
CA VAL A 305 -13.88 -17.75 -12.55
C VAL A 305 -12.70 -18.45 -11.87
N GLU A 306 -12.73 -19.79 -11.79
CA GLU A 306 -11.63 -20.58 -11.21
C GLU A 306 -10.31 -20.36 -11.97
N GLY A 307 -10.36 -20.33 -13.31
CA GLY A 307 -9.21 -20.08 -14.17
C GLY A 307 -8.59 -18.71 -13.94
N ILE A 308 -9.40 -17.64 -13.92
CA ILE A 308 -8.92 -16.26 -13.70
C ILE A 308 -8.29 -16.16 -12.32
N ILE A 309 -8.94 -16.67 -11.28
CA ILE A 309 -8.40 -16.68 -9.91
C ILE A 309 -7.07 -17.44 -9.84
N ALA A 310 -6.98 -18.61 -10.46
CA ALA A 310 -5.73 -19.38 -10.50
C ALA A 310 -4.61 -18.64 -11.24
N ALA A 311 -4.92 -17.96 -12.35
CA ALA A 311 -3.96 -17.15 -13.09
C ALA A 311 -3.49 -15.93 -12.28
N TYR A 312 -4.39 -15.27 -11.54
CA TYR A 312 -4.02 -14.18 -10.63
C TYR A 312 -3.07 -14.67 -9.54
N ALA A 313 -3.38 -15.80 -8.90
CA ALA A 313 -2.49 -16.41 -7.91
C ALA A 313 -1.10 -16.72 -8.50
N GLN A 314 -1.03 -17.28 -9.71
CA GLN A 314 0.25 -17.54 -10.39
C GLN A 314 1.05 -16.26 -10.69
N MET A 315 0.40 -15.20 -11.15
CA MET A 315 1.07 -13.91 -11.38
C MET A 315 1.59 -13.32 -10.06
N VAL A 316 0.80 -13.41 -8.99
CA VAL A 316 1.22 -13.00 -7.64
C VAL A 316 2.45 -13.75 -7.16
N ASP A 317 2.43 -15.08 -7.23
CA ASP A 317 3.54 -15.91 -6.78
C ASP A 317 4.83 -15.60 -7.55
N ARG A 318 4.73 -15.44 -8.88
CA ARG A 318 5.87 -15.10 -9.75
C ARG A 318 6.44 -13.71 -9.46
N ALA A 319 5.59 -12.73 -9.16
CA ALA A 319 6.04 -11.39 -8.79
C ALA A 319 6.70 -11.36 -7.41
N ARG A 320 6.10 -12.01 -6.41
CA ARG A 320 6.69 -12.14 -5.06
C ARG A 320 8.05 -12.82 -5.10
N ALA A 321 8.22 -13.84 -5.93
CA ALA A 321 9.51 -14.51 -6.16
C ALA A 321 10.59 -13.58 -6.74
N ARG A 322 10.21 -12.43 -7.30
CA ARG A 322 11.10 -11.37 -7.80
C ARG A 322 11.11 -10.12 -6.91
N GLY A 323 10.50 -10.17 -5.73
CA GLY A 323 10.40 -9.03 -4.82
C GLY A 323 9.49 -7.90 -5.32
N ILE A 324 8.61 -8.19 -6.29
CA ILE A 324 7.66 -7.22 -6.83
C ILE A 324 6.35 -7.34 -6.06
N ARG A 325 5.88 -6.22 -5.50
CA ARG A 325 4.58 -6.15 -4.81
C ARG A 325 3.45 -6.11 -5.83
N MET A 326 2.52 -7.04 -5.71
CA MET A 326 1.36 -7.13 -6.57
C MET A 326 0.16 -6.47 -5.93
N ILE A 327 -0.41 -5.50 -6.63
CA ILE A 327 -1.58 -4.74 -6.24
C ILE A 327 -2.74 -5.19 -7.12
N GLY A 328 -3.76 -5.78 -6.51
CA GLY A 328 -4.96 -6.21 -7.21
C GLY A 328 -5.90 -5.02 -7.39
N ALA A 329 -6.32 -4.74 -8.61
CA ALA A 329 -7.39 -3.78 -8.87
C ALA A 329 -8.68 -4.53 -9.19
N THR A 330 -9.78 -4.20 -8.52
CA THR A 330 -11.07 -4.87 -8.77
C THR A 330 -11.59 -4.55 -10.17
N ILE A 331 -12.13 -5.57 -10.83
CA ILE A 331 -12.76 -5.46 -12.15
C ILE A 331 -13.92 -4.49 -12.06
N MET A 332 -13.89 -3.42 -12.85
CA MET A 332 -14.90 -2.37 -12.83
C MET A 332 -16.28 -2.87 -13.29
N PRO A 333 -17.38 -2.21 -12.91
CA PRO A 333 -18.70 -2.58 -13.38
C PRO A 333 -18.82 -2.35 -14.89
N TYR A 334 -19.40 -3.31 -15.60
CA TYR A 334 -19.63 -3.20 -17.04
C TYR A 334 -21.06 -3.59 -17.44
N GLY A 335 -21.97 -3.65 -16.47
CA GLY A 335 -23.37 -4.10 -16.59
C GLY A 335 -24.24 -3.30 -17.57
N ALA A 336 -23.74 -2.17 -18.08
CA ALA A 336 -24.39 -1.36 -19.10
C ALA A 336 -23.69 -1.46 -20.47
N SER A 337 -22.69 -2.33 -20.61
CA SER A 337 -21.92 -2.45 -21.84
C SER A 337 -22.78 -2.96 -23.00
N ASP A 338 -22.97 -2.09 -24.00
CA ASP A 338 -23.61 -2.46 -25.26
C ASP A 338 -22.74 -3.39 -26.11
N TYR A 339 -21.45 -3.53 -25.79
CA TYR A 339 -20.55 -4.43 -26.52
C TYR A 339 -20.62 -5.87 -26.00
N TYR A 340 -20.70 -6.04 -24.68
CA TYR A 340 -20.68 -7.37 -24.04
C TYR A 340 -22.04 -7.88 -23.61
N HIS A 341 -23.05 -7.01 -23.51
CA HIS A 341 -24.40 -7.38 -23.10
C HIS A 341 -24.46 -8.25 -21.82
N PRO A 342 -23.74 -7.91 -20.74
CA PRO A 342 -23.65 -8.78 -19.57
C PRO A 342 -24.98 -8.98 -18.88
N ASP A 343 -25.22 -10.21 -18.44
CA ASP A 343 -26.38 -10.59 -17.67
C ASP A 343 -26.06 -10.73 -16.17
N ALA A 344 -27.02 -11.27 -15.41
CA ALA A 344 -26.84 -11.48 -13.97
C ALA A 344 -25.77 -12.53 -13.63
N ALA A 345 -25.52 -13.51 -14.51
CA ALA A 345 -24.47 -14.51 -14.30
C ALA A 345 -23.08 -13.90 -14.51
N ASN A 346 -22.92 -13.05 -15.53
CA ASN A 346 -21.71 -12.25 -15.72
C ASN A 346 -21.39 -11.36 -14.51
N GLU A 347 -22.38 -10.67 -13.96
CA GLU A 347 -22.19 -9.83 -12.77
C GLU A 347 -21.84 -10.67 -11.53
N ALA A 348 -22.45 -11.85 -11.38
CA ALA A 348 -22.11 -12.77 -10.29
C ALA A 348 -20.66 -13.27 -10.39
N ASP A 349 -20.18 -13.61 -11.59
CA ASP A 349 -18.79 -14.00 -11.82
C ASP A 349 -17.81 -12.86 -11.51
N ARG A 350 -18.11 -11.65 -11.99
CA ARG A 350 -17.33 -10.44 -11.69
C ARG A 350 -17.25 -10.20 -10.17
N ALA A 351 -18.38 -10.31 -9.48
CA ALA A 351 -18.45 -10.15 -8.04
C ALA A 351 -17.65 -11.25 -7.30
N ALA A 352 -17.67 -12.50 -7.78
CA ALA A 352 -16.89 -13.59 -7.22
C ALA A 352 -15.37 -13.35 -7.36
N ILE A 353 -14.91 -12.92 -8.54
CA ILE A 353 -13.50 -12.58 -8.77
C ILE A 353 -13.10 -11.38 -7.91
N ASN A 354 -13.93 -10.33 -7.85
CA ASN A 354 -13.64 -9.16 -7.02
C ASN A 354 -13.65 -9.47 -5.51
N ALA A 355 -14.49 -10.39 -5.05
CA ALA A 355 -14.47 -10.87 -3.67
C ALA A 355 -13.13 -11.56 -3.37
N TRP A 356 -12.62 -12.36 -4.30
CA TRP A 356 -11.28 -12.96 -4.17
C TRP A 356 -10.17 -11.91 -4.18
N ILE A 357 -10.21 -10.92 -5.07
CA ILE A 357 -9.23 -9.81 -5.08
C ILE A 357 -9.20 -9.09 -3.72
N ARG A 358 -10.36 -8.81 -3.12
CA ARG A 358 -10.49 -8.10 -1.84
C ARG A 358 -10.08 -8.93 -0.62
N ALA A 359 -10.14 -10.26 -0.71
CA ALA A 359 -9.85 -11.11 0.43
C ALA A 359 -8.36 -11.00 0.83
N PRO A 360 -8.08 -10.90 2.14
CA PRO A 360 -6.72 -10.67 2.61
C PRO A 360 -5.79 -11.83 2.26
N GLY A 361 -4.53 -11.52 1.97
CA GLY A 361 -3.48 -12.51 1.70
C GLY A 361 -3.30 -12.88 0.22
N HIS A 362 -4.26 -12.56 -0.65
CA HIS A 362 -4.11 -12.80 -2.09
C HIS A 362 -3.17 -11.79 -2.74
N PHE A 363 -3.48 -10.49 -2.68
CA PHE A 363 -2.59 -9.41 -3.13
C PHE A 363 -1.87 -8.74 -1.96
N ASP A 364 -0.78 -8.02 -2.26
CA ASP A 364 -0.03 -7.26 -1.24
C ASP A 364 -0.76 -5.95 -0.88
N ALA A 365 -1.58 -5.43 -1.80
CA ALA A 365 -2.57 -4.38 -1.56
C ALA A 365 -3.70 -4.47 -2.59
N VAL A 366 -4.80 -3.74 -2.34
CA VAL A 366 -5.97 -3.71 -3.22
C VAL A 366 -6.36 -2.27 -3.54
N ILE A 367 -6.63 -1.99 -4.81
CA ILE A 367 -7.28 -0.75 -5.26
C ILE A 367 -8.70 -1.14 -5.71
N ASP A 368 -9.72 -0.72 -4.96
CA ASP A 368 -11.09 -1.13 -5.24
C ASP A 368 -11.76 -0.25 -6.32
N PHE A 369 -11.31 -0.37 -7.58
CA PHE A 369 -11.88 0.38 -8.69
C PHE A 369 -13.38 0.12 -8.88
N ASP A 370 -13.88 -1.09 -8.64
CA ASP A 370 -15.32 -1.37 -8.58
C ASP A 370 -16.06 -0.41 -7.63
N ALA A 371 -15.61 -0.29 -6.37
CA ALA A 371 -16.24 0.61 -5.41
C ALA A 371 -16.08 2.10 -5.81
N ILE A 372 -14.94 2.47 -6.39
CA ILE A 372 -14.64 3.85 -6.81
C ILE A 372 -15.53 4.28 -7.99
N THR A 373 -15.82 3.37 -8.91
CA THR A 373 -16.45 3.71 -10.19
C THR A 373 -17.92 3.31 -10.29
N ARG A 374 -18.44 2.44 -9.43
CA ARG A 374 -19.84 1.99 -9.51
C ARG A 374 -20.87 3.03 -9.11
N ASP A 375 -22.02 2.99 -9.79
CA ASP A 375 -23.21 3.74 -9.40
C ASP A 375 -23.79 3.15 -8.10
N PRO A 376 -23.88 3.92 -7.00
CA PRO A 376 -24.43 3.42 -5.75
C PRO A 376 -25.91 2.99 -5.86
N ALA A 377 -26.66 3.53 -6.81
CA ALA A 377 -28.06 3.16 -7.07
C ALA A 377 -28.18 1.95 -8.03
N ALA A 378 -27.14 1.67 -8.82
CA ALA A 378 -27.08 0.54 -9.74
C ALA A 378 -25.66 -0.06 -9.77
N PRO A 379 -25.26 -0.86 -8.75
CA PRO A 379 -23.86 -1.25 -8.55
C PRO A 379 -23.19 -2.05 -9.67
N SER A 380 -23.96 -2.64 -10.58
CA SER A 380 -23.42 -3.30 -11.78
C SER A 380 -23.04 -2.31 -12.89
N ARG A 381 -23.33 -1.01 -12.74
CA ARG A 381 -23.04 0.04 -13.73
C ARG A 381 -22.00 1.02 -13.20
N MET A 382 -21.25 1.63 -14.11
CA MET A 382 -20.40 2.76 -13.76
C MET A 382 -21.23 4.02 -13.49
N ARG A 383 -20.71 4.90 -12.63
CA ARG A 383 -21.26 6.25 -12.44
C ARG A 383 -21.14 7.03 -13.74
N ARG A 384 -22.13 7.90 -13.98
CA ARG A 384 -22.19 8.74 -15.17
C ARG A 384 -21.01 9.71 -15.32
N ASP A 385 -20.38 10.15 -14.22
CA ASP A 385 -19.19 11.02 -14.26
C ASP A 385 -17.90 10.25 -14.56
N VAL A 386 -17.95 8.91 -14.51
CA VAL A 386 -16.84 8.02 -14.87
C VAL A 386 -16.99 7.52 -16.29
N ASP A 387 -18.16 6.98 -16.63
CA ASP A 387 -18.47 6.34 -17.93
C ASP A 387 -18.40 7.35 -19.09
N LEU A 388 -17.69 7.00 -20.18
CA LEU A 388 -17.69 7.80 -21.41
C LEU A 388 -18.98 7.66 -22.22
N GLY A 389 -19.85 6.72 -21.83
CA GLY A 389 -21.17 6.49 -22.40
C GLY A 389 -21.33 5.13 -23.08
N ASP A 390 -20.33 4.25 -23.02
CA ASP A 390 -20.38 2.91 -23.62
C ASP A 390 -20.62 1.79 -22.60
N GLY A 391 -20.74 2.14 -21.31
CA GLY A 391 -20.99 1.19 -20.24
C GLY A 391 -19.82 0.27 -19.91
N LEU A 392 -18.61 0.57 -20.41
CA LEU A 392 -17.40 -0.25 -20.23
C LEU A 392 -16.16 0.58 -19.89
N HIS A 393 -15.94 1.72 -20.55
CA HIS A 393 -14.71 2.50 -20.44
C HIS A 393 -14.91 3.83 -19.72
N PRO A 394 -13.94 4.23 -18.88
CA PRO A 394 -13.89 5.58 -18.33
C PRO A 394 -13.63 6.64 -19.40
N GLY A 395 -14.24 7.81 -19.26
CA GLY A 395 -13.79 9.02 -19.95
C GLY A 395 -12.60 9.69 -19.25
N PRO A 396 -12.04 10.80 -19.77
CA PRO A 396 -10.93 11.52 -19.13
C PRO A 396 -11.18 11.89 -17.66
N ALA A 397 -12.42 12.27 -17.31
CA ALA A 397 -12.80 12.54 -15.92
C ALA A 397 -12.78 11.26 -15.06
N GLY A 398 -13.29 10.15 -15.60
CA GLY A 398 -13.24 8.84 -14.96
C GLY A 398 -11.82 8.35 -14.70
N TYR A 399 -10.91 8.52 -15.67
CA TYR A 399 -9.49 8.21 -15.48
C TYR A 399 -8.82 9.05 -14.40
N ALA A 400 -9.15 10.34 -14.32
CA ALA A 400 -8.67 11.19 -13.24
C ALA A 400 -9.22 10.75 -11.87
N ILE A 401 -10.50 10.35 -11.79
CA ILE A 401 -11.11 9.78 -10.58
C ILE A 401 -10.37 8.50 -10.15
N MET A 402 -10.13 7.57 -11.09
CA MET A 402 -9.37 6.35 -10.82
C MET A 402 -7.98 6.67 -10.29
N ALA A 403 -7.23 7.53 -10.98
CA ALA A 403 -5.89 7.91 -10.58
C ALA A 403 -5.87 8.55 -9.19
N ASN A 404 -6.79 9.47 -8.88
CA ASN A 404 -6.87 10.17 -7.60
C ASN A 404 -7.20 9.26 -6.42
N ALA A 405 -7.90 8.16 -6.67
CA ALA A 405 -8.27 7.20 -5.64
C ALA A 405 -7.11 6.28 -5.21
N ILE A 406 -6.01 6.23 -5.97
CA ILE A 406 -4.84 5.41 -5.63
C ILE A 406 -4.05 6.09 -4.49
N PRO A 407 -3.90 5.46 -3.32
CA PRO A 407 -3.06 6.00 -2.26
C PRO A 407 -1.58 5.91 -2.66
N LEU A 408 -0.85 7.03 -2.65
CA LEU A 408 0.58 7.03 -3.02
C LEU A 408 1.45 6.29 -2.02
N SER A 409 0.97 6.11 -0.78
CA SER A 409 1.61 5.30 0.26
C SER A 409 1.78 3.83 -0.13
N LEU A 410 1.03 3.33 -1.12
CA LEU A 410 1.23 1.98 -1.68
C LEU A 410 2.62 1.79 -2.32
N PHE A 411 3.18 2.87 -2.85
CA PHE A 411 4.45 2.88 -3.59
C PHE A 411 5.60 3.46 -2.79
N GLN A 412 5.33 3.82 -1.54
CA GLN A 412 6.40 4.16 -0.63
C GLN A 412 6.95 2.84 -0.11
N ASP A 413 8.27 2.66 -0.25
CA ASP A 413 8.95 1.70 0.59
C ASP A 413 8.65 2.11 2.04
N SER A 414 7.84 1.32 2.76
CA SER A 414 8.07 1.22 4.19
C SER A 414 9.57 0.95 4.32
N PRO A 415 10.35 1.76 5.06
CA PRO A 415 11.75 1.44 5.30
C PRO A 415 11.77 0.01 5.88
N GLY A 416 12.22 -0.96 5.09
CA GLY A 416 12.20 -2.38 5.45
C GLY A 416 11.14 -3.24 4.75
N GLY A 417 11.44 -3.65 3.51
CA GLY A 417 11.44 -5.09 3.29
C GLY A 417 12.56 -5.67 4.15
N GLU A 418 12.20 -6.53 5.12
CA GLU A 418 13.11 -7.28 6.00
C GLU A 418 13.88 -6.54 7.13
N SER A 419 13.32 -5.48 7.72
CA SER A 419 13.68 -5.14 9.13
C SER A 419 12.45 -4.73 9.93
N GLY A 420 12.30 -5.27 11.14
CA GLY A 420 11.15 -5.06 12.02
C GLY A 420 11.09 -3.67 12.67
N ASP A 421 11.30 -2.58 11.93
CA ASP A 421 11.56 -1.24 12.50
C ASP A 421 10.38 -0.25 12.43
N GLY A 422 9.22 -0.64 11.87
CA GLY A 422 7.97 0.13 12.06
C GLY A 422 7.54 0.16 13.53
N PRO A 423 6.86 1.24 14.01
CA PRO A 423 6.42 1.32 15.40
C PRO A 423 5.55 0.11 15.75
N ALA A 424 5.84 -0.55 16.86
CA ALA A 424 5.05 -1.67 17.32
C ALA A 424 3.99 -1.19 18.32
N ILE A 425 2.76 -1.70 18.26
CA ILE A 425 1.72 -1.42 19.24
C ILE A 425 1.19 -2.74 19.83
N ALA A 426 1.15 -2.82 21.15
CA ALA A 426 0.36 -3.81 21.88
C ALA A 426 -0.97 -3.21 22.28
N PHE A 427 -2.07 -3.74 21.75
CA PHE A 427 -3.41 -3.45 22.25
C PHE A 427 -3.56 -4.04 23.66
N THR A 428 -4.09 -3.24 24.58
CA THR A 428 -4.56 -3.68 25.89
C THR A 428 -5.92 -3.06 26.17
N PHE A 429 -6.83 -3.84 26.74
CA PHE A 429 -8.19 -3.39 27.05
C PHE A 429 -8.43 -3.46 28.55
N ASP A 430 -8.73 -2.33 29.16
CA ASP A 430 -9.10 -2.20 30.56
C ASP A 430 -10.63 -2.28 30.72
N ASP A 431 -11.07 -2.44 31.96
CA ASP A 431 -12.48 -2.52 32.35
C ASP A 431 -13.28 -3.71 31.79
N LEU A 432 -12.62 -4.84 31.51
CA LEU A 432 -13.38 -6.08 31.37
C LEU A 432 -14.10 -6.38 32.70
N PRO A 433 -15.34 -6.88 32.67
CA PRO A 433 -16.10 -7.39 31.51
C PRO A 433 -16.96 -6.36 30.74
N ALA A 434 -16.99 -5.09 31.13
CA ALA A 434 -17.80 -4.05 30.49
C ALA A 434 -17.36 -2.63 30.89
N HIS A 435 -17.32 -1.71 29.93
CA HIS A 435 -17.30 -0.28 30.19
C HIS A 435 -18.66 0.35 29.84
N LEU A 436 -19.28 1.04 30.81
CA LEU A 436 -20.61 1.66 30.67
C LEU A 436 -20.51 3.16 30.32
N PRO A 437 -21.57 3.79 29.78
CA PRO A 437 -22.89 3.23 29.42
C PRO A 437 -22.89 2.48 28.08
N LEU A 438 -23.86 1.57 27.91
CA LEU A 438 -24.12 0.88 26.64
C LEU A 438 -25.23 1.58 25.84
N PRO A 439 -25.13 1.67 24.50
CA PRO A 439 -26.22 2.10 23.64
C PRO A 439 -27.45 1.18 23.73
N PRO A 440 -28.66 1.67 23.37
CA PRO A 440 -29.85 0.82 23.34
C PRO A 440 -29.68 -0.41 22.44
N GLY A 441 -29.95 -1.60 22.99
CA GLY A 441 -29.86 -2.87 22.26
C GLY A 441 -28.49 -3.54 22.32
N GLU A 442 -27.47 -2.89 22.87
CA GLU A 442 -26.16 -3.51 23.09
C GLU A 442 -26.06 -4.12 24.48
N THR A 443 -25.25 -5.19 24.59
CA THR A 443 -24.95 -5.89 25.83
C THR A 443 -23.45 -5.99 26.02
N ALA A 444 -22.98 -6.11 27.27
CA ALA A 444 -21.55 -6.29 27.54
C ALA A 444 -20.94 -7.50 26.77
N PRO A 445 -21.60 -8.68 26.73
CA PRO A 445 -21.10 -9.80 25.93
C PRO A 445 -21.00 -9.50 24.43
N SER A 446 -21.95 -8.76 23.85
CA SER A 446 -21.93 -8.46 22.41
C SER A 446 -20.80 -7.49 22.05
N VAL A 447 -20.54 -6.48 22.89
CA VAL A 447 -19.41 -5.56 22.72
C VAL A 447 -18.09 -6.32 22.78
N VAL A 448 -17.91 -7.15 23.81
CA VAL A 448 -16.69 -7.95 24.00
C VAL A 448 -16.47 -8.94 22.86
N ALA A 449 -17.53 -9.61 22.41
CA ALA A 449 -17.45 -10.51 21.26
C ALA A 449 -17.07 -9.77 19.97
N SER A 450 -17.62 -8.57 19.75
CA SER A 450 -17.29 -7.74 18.58
C SER A 450 -15.82 -7.32 18.57
N ILE A 451 -15.28 -6.88 19.72
CA ILE A 451 -13.85 -6.56 19.86
C ILE A 451 -13.00 -7.79 19.55
N ALA A 452 -13.30 -8.92 20.21
CA ALA A 452 -12.52 -10.15 20.07
C ALA A 452 -12.53 -10.69 18.63
N GLN A 453 -13.70 -10.67 17.97
CA GLN A 453 -13.82 -11.07 16.55
C GLN A 453 -13.05 -10.13 15.63
N THR A 454 -13.10 -8.82 15.87
CA THR A 454 -12.35 -7.83 15.08
C THR A 454 -10.85 -8.05 15.20
N LEU A 455 -10.34 -8.27 16.42
CA LEU A 455 -8.92 -8.57 16.66
C LEU A 455 -8.49 -9.86 15.96
N HIS A 456 -9.29 -10.92 16.09
CA HIS A 456 -9.04 -12.19 15.42
C HIS A 456 -9.05 -12.07 13.90
N ALA A 457 -10.04 -11.39 13.32
CA ALA A 457 -10.12 -11.15 11.88
C ALA A 457 -8.95 -10.30 11.37
N ALA A 458 -8.40 -9.43 12.22
CA ALA A 458 -7.20 -8.68 11.93
C ALA A 458 -5.89 -9.47 12.18
N GLY A 459 -5.92 -10.70 12.68
CA GLY A 459 -4.71 -11.46 13.03
C GLY A 459 -3.89 -10.80 14.16
N ILE A 460 -4.56 -10.07 15.06
CA ILE A 460 -3.94 -9.44 16.24
C ILE A 460 -4.16 -10.37 17.43
N GLU A 461 -3.08 -11.04 17.85
CA GLU A 461 -3.10 -12.03 18.92
C GLU A 461 -2.43 -11.52 20.19
N GLY A 462 -2.61 -12.23 21.31
CA GLY A 462 -1.93 -11.90 22.57
C GLY A 462 -2.37 -10.58 23.22
N VAL A 463 -3.56 -10.08 22.87
CA VAL A 463 -4.16 -8.87 23.46
C VAL A 463 -4.70 -9.17 24.85
N TYR A 464 -4.18 -8.47 25.85
CA TYR A 464 -4.62 -8.63 27.23
C TYR A 464 -5.89 -7.81 27.52
N GLY A 465 -6.85 -8.47 28.17
CA GLY A 465 -7.98 -7.82 28.82
C GLY A 465 -7.79 -7.75 30.33
N PHE A 466 -7.78 -6.56 30.93
CA PHE A 466 -7.63 -6.36 32.37
C PHE A 466 -9.00 -6.35 33.06
N VAL A 467 -9.17 -7.26 34.02
CA VAL A 467 -10.48 -7.61 34.61
C VAL A 467 -10.72 -6.92 35.94
N ASN A 468 -11.84 -6.22 36.03
CA ASN A 468 -12.53 -5.87 37.27
C ASN A 468 -13.42 -7.05 37.69
N ALA A 469 -13.01 -7.78 38.72
CA ALA A 469 -13.65 -9.05 39.08
C ALA A 469 -15.00 -8.91 39.82
N ALA A 470 -15.33 -7.71 40.30
CA ALA A 470 -16.58 -7.44 40.98
C ALA A 470 -17.78 -7.69 40.05
N GLY A 471 -18.84 -8.28 40.60
CA GLY A 471 -20.07 -8.55 39.84
C GLY A 471 -20.01 -9.76 38.91
N VAL A 472 -18.83 -10.24 38.48
CA VAL A 472 -18.68 -11.40 37.56
C VAL A 472 -19.40 -12.66 38.09
N ALA A 473 -19.33 -12.92 39.39
CA ALA A 473 -20.00 -14.08 39.99
C ALA A 473 -21.53 -13.90 40.15
N ALA A 474 -22.01 -12.65 40.19
CA ALA A 474 -23.41 -12.31 40.43
C ALA A 474 -24.19 -12.02 39.14
N ASP A 475 -23.50 -11.62 38.07
CA ASP A 475 -24.09 -11.33 36.77
C ASP A 475 -23.57 -12.33 35.71
N PRO A 476 -24.43 -13.27 35.27
CA PRO A 476 -24.07 -14.24 34.24
C PRO A 476 -23.61 -13.62 32.91
N GLY A 477 -24.14 -12.45 32.55
CA GLY A 477 -23.76 -11.71 31.35
C GLY A 477 -22.32 -11.22 31.45
N LEU A 478 -21.92 -10.66 32.59
CA LEU A 478 -20.53 -10.24 32.81
C LEU A 478 -19.55 -11.43 32.78
N ASN A 479 -19.94 -12.59 33.30
CA ASN A 479 -19.14 -13.80 33.16
C ASN A 479 -19.06 -14.28 31.69
N GLN A 480 -20.15 -14.14 30.92
CA GLN A 480 -20.17 -14.50 29.50
C GLN A 480 -19.24 -13.63 28.66
N SER A 481 -19.10 -12.33 28.97
CA SER A 481 -18.09 -11.47 28.37
C SER A 481 -16.68 -12.06 28.50
N LEU A 482 -16.28 -12.44 29.72
CA LEU A 482 -14.94 -13.00 29.95
C LEU A 482 -14.74 -14.35 29.24
N LEU A 483 -15.78 -15.18 29.18
CA LEU A 483 -15.75 -16.44 28.43
C LEU A 483 -15.61 -16.21 26.92
N ALA A 484 -16.30 -15.21 26.36
CA ALA A 484 -16.19 -14.85 24.95
C ALA A 484 -14.76 -14.35 24.61
N TRP A 485 -14.17 -13.53 25.47
CA TRP A 485 -12.78 -13.09 25.34
C TRP A 485 -11.79 -14.27 25.34
N ARG A 486 -11.95 -15.20 26.28
CA ARG A 486 -11.11 -16.41 26.36
C ARG A 486 -11.33 -17.37 25.20
N ALA A 487 -12.56 -17.52 24.72
CA ALA A 487 -12.87 -18.35 23.56
C ALA A 487 -12.18 -17.87 22.27
N ALA A 488 -11.90 -16.56 22.17
CA ALA A 488 -11.09 -15.97 21.11
C ALA A 488 -9.56 -16.13 21.31
N GLY A 489 -9.14 -16.87 22.35
CA GLY A 489 -7.72 -17.09 22.66
C GLY A 489 -7.04 -15.92 23.39
N LEU A 490 -7.77 -14.86 23.72
CA LEU A 490 -7.18 -13.63 24.27
C LEU A 490 -6.92 -13.75 25.79
N PRO A 491 -5.71 -13.42 26.28
CA PRO A 491 -5.36 -13.53 27.69
C PRO A 491 -6.05 -12.48 28.58
N LEU A 492 -6.10 -12.76 29.88
CA LEU A 492 -6.67 -11.88 30.90
C LEU A 492 -5.60 -11.46 31.93
N GLY A 493 -5.68 -10.22 32.40
CA GLY A 493 -4.87 -9.67 33.50
C GLY A 493 -5.74 -9.15 34.65
N ASN A 494 -5.09 -8.82 35.77
CA ASN A 494 -5.75 -8.33 36.98
C ASN A 494 -5.86 -6.79 36.96
N HIS A 495 -7.08 -6.28 37.11
CA HIS A 495 -7.37 -4.84 37.28
C HIS A 495 -7.96 -4.53 38.66
N GLY A 496 -7.84 -5.46 39.60
CA GLY A 496 -8.45 -5.41 40.92
C GLY A 496 -9.88 -5.96 40.95
N TRP A 497 -10.53 -5.76 42.09
CA TRP A 497 -11.90 -6.24 42.29
C TRP A 497 -12.90 -5.24 41.74
N SER A 498 -12.91 -4.01 42.23
CA SER A 498 -13.96 -3.01 41.96
C SER A 498 -13.47 -1.74 41.28
N HIS A 499 -12.33 -1.80 40.60
CA HIS A 499 -11.70 -0.64 39.95
C HIS A 499 -11.35 0.49 40.95
N ALA A 500 -10.86 0.14 42.14
CA ALA A 500 -10.55 1.12 43.19
C ALA A 500 -9.31 1.98 42.83
N ASN A 501 -9.37 3.29 43.06
CA ASN A 501 -8.20 4.17 42.95
C ASN A 501 -7.33 4.06 44.21
N LEU A 502 -6.04 3.73 44.05
CA LEU A 502 -5.11 3.59 45.19
C LEU A 502 -5.02 4.85 46.06
N ASN A 503 -5.19 6.04 45.49
CA ASN A 503 -5.14 7.30 46.24
C ASN A 503 -6.44 7.55 47.02
N GLY A 504 -7.53 6.88 46.67
CA GLY A 504 -8.86 7.09 47.24
C GLY A 504 -9.25 6.09 48.34
N VAL A 505 -8.48 5.02 48.56
CA VAL A 505 -8.82 3.95 49.51
C VAL A 505 -7.68 3.65 50.48
N PRO A 506 -7.94 3.07 51.67
CA PRO A 506 -6.87 2.57 52.54
C PRO A 506 -5.98 1.53 51.85
N LEU A 507 -4.68 1.49 52.18
CA LEU A 507 -3.71 0.58 51.55
C LEU A 507 -4.14 -0.89 51.67
N ASP A 508 -4.55 -1.34 52.85
CA ASP A 508 -4.98 -2.73 53.07
C ASP A 508 -6.23 -3.08 52.25
N SER A 509 -7.14 -2.13 52.09
CA SER A 509 -8.30 -2.29 51.20
C SER A 509 -7.85 -2.45 49.76
N TYR A 510 -6.90 -1.65 49.29
CA TYR A 510 -6.36 -1.78 47.94
C TYR A 510 -5.65 -3.13 47.71
N LEU A 511 -4.82 -3.59 48.65
CA LEU A 511 -4.18 -4.91 48.53
C LEU A 511 -5.22 -6.05 48.47
N SER A 512 -6.33 -5.90 49.21
CA SER A 512 -7.46 -6.82 49.15
C SER A 512 -8.15 -6.81 47.78
N GLU A 513 -8.25 -5.66 47.09
CA GLU A 513 -8.80 -5.59 45.73
C GLU A 513 -8.01 -6.48 44.76
N ILE A 514 -6.67 -6.48 44.85
CA ILE A 514 -5.80 -7.31 44.02
C ILE A 514 -6.04 -8.79 44.32
N ALA A 515 -6.00 -9.16 45.60
CA ALA A 515 -6.14 -10.53 46.08
C ALA A 515 -7.51 -11.14 45.72
N ARG A 516 -8.58 -10.36 45.86
CA ARG A 516 -9.95 -10.81 45.61
C ARG A 516 -10.25 -11.07 44.14
N GLY A 517 -9.51 -10.43 43.22
CA GLY A 517 -9.64 -10.68 41.78
C GLY A 517 -9.00 -12.00 41.33
N GLU A 518 -8.01 -12.51 42.06
CA GLU A 518 -7.22 -13.67 41.65
C GLU A 518 -8.03 -14.94 41.37
N PRO A 519 -9.02 -15.34 42.19
CA PRO A 519 -9.79 -16.57 41.94
C PRO A 519 -10.55 -16.57 40.62
N VAL A 520 -11.03 -15.40 40.17
CA VAL A 520 -11.73 -15.28 38.88
C VAL A 520 -10.77 -15.52 37.72
N LEU A 521 -9.58 -14.92 37.78
CA LEU A 521 -8.54 -15.07 36.77
C LEU A 521 -7.98 -16.49 36.75
N ALA A 522 -7.64 -17.05 37.91
CA ALA A 522 -7.13 -18.42 38.03
C ALA A 522 -8.12 -19.44 37.45
N ARG A 523 -9.43 -19.25 37.68
CA ARG A 523 -10.48 -20.11 37.10
C ARG A 523 -10.54 -20.02 35.57
N LEU A 524 -10.42 -18.83 35.00
CA LEU A 524 -10.60 -18.59 33.56
C LEU A 524 -9.33 -18.81 32.73
N MET A 525 -8.16 -18.66 33.35
CA MET A 525 -6.86 -18.77 32.71
C MET A 525 -6.13 -20.07 33.04
N GLY A 526 -6.51 -20.76 34.13
CA GLY A 526 -5.80 -21.96 34.61
C GLY A 526 -4.34 -21.64 34.90
N ASP A 527 -3.44 -22.45 34.36
CA ASP A 527 -1.99 -22.26 34.41
C ASP A 527 -1.47 -21.21 33.40
N GLY A 528 -2.37 -20.53 32.69
CA GLY A 528 -2.04 -19.47 31.74
C GLY A 528 -1.40 -18.24 32.39
N ASP A 529 -0.83 -17.37 31.56
CA ASP A 529 -0.16 -16.17 32.03
C ASP A 529 -1.14 -15.04 32.36
N TRP A 530 -1.63 -14.99 33.61
CA TRP A 530 -2.57 -13.94 34.07
C TRP A 530 -2.01 -13.03 35.16
N ARG A 531 -0.75 -13.23 35.55
CA ARG A 531 -0.05 -12.43 36.56
C ARG A 531 0.50 -11.13 35.96
N TRP A 532 -0.37 -10.43 35.24
CA TRP A 532 -0.19 -9.06 34.77
C TRP A 532 -1.15 -8.16 35.54
N TYR A 533 -0.65 -7.05 36.08
CA TYR A 533 -1.43 -6.10 36.87
C TYR A 533 -1.44 -4.73 36.20
N ARG A 534 -2.62 -4.17 36.00
CA ARG A 534 -2.82 -2.80 35.53
C ARG A 534 -3.47 -2.02 36.67
N TYR A 535 -2.83 -0.94 37.11
CA TYR A 535 -3.38 -0.08 38.16
C TYR A 535 -4.63 0.65 37.65
N PRO A 536 -5.79 0.55 38.32
CA PRO A 536 -6.93 1.42 38.02
C PRO A 536 -6.53 2.89 38.03
N TYR A 537 -7.00 3.65 37.05
CA TYR A 537 -6.65 5.06 36.81
C TYR A 537 -5.15 5.33 36.61
N LEU A 538 -4.34 4.28 36.36
CA LEU A 538 -2.88 4.33 36.38
C LEU A 538 -2.32 4.91 37.70
N ALA A 539 -3.10 4.83 38.79
CA ALA A 539 -2.78 5.44 40.06
C ALA A 539 -1.84 4.55 40.87
N GLU A 540 -0.53 4.71 40.68
CA GLU A 540 0.50 3.95 41.42
C GLU A 540 0.72 4.43 42.87
N GLY A 541 -0.07 5.39 43.36
CA GLY A 541 0.06 5.95 44.71
C GLY A 541 0.68 7.34 44.70
N ASP A 542 0.09 8.26 45.47
CA ASP A 542 0.53 9.64 45.70
C ASP A 542 1.70 9.75 46.69
N ASP A 543 1.85 8.77 47.57
CA ASP A 543 2.94 8.66 48.55
C ASP A 543 3.94 7.52 48.21
N PRO A 544 5.27 7.76 48.30
CA PRO A 544 6.29 6.74 48.02
C PRO A 544 6.18 5.46 48.85
N ALA A 545 5.75 5.55 50.13
CA ALA A 545 5.65 4.37 50.98
C ALA A 545 4.45 3.49 50.57
N ARG A 546 3.32 4.11 50.19
CA ARG A 546 2.16 3.41 49.61
C ARG A 546 2.53 2.69 48.31
N ARG A 547 3.19 3.40 47.38
CA ARG A 547 3.66 2.84 46.10
C ARG A 547 4.58 1.64 46.32
N ALA A 548 5.57 1.78 47.21
CA ALA A 548 6.50 0.72 47.55
C ALA A 548 5.78 -0.49 48.19
N ALA A 549 4.74 -0.28 49.00
CA ALA A 549 3.98 -1.36 49.62
C ALA A 549 3.21 -2.19 48.60
N VAL A 550 2.53 -1.55 47.64
CA VAL A 550 1.82 -2.27 46.57
C VAL A 550 2.81 -3.00 45.67
N ARG A 551 3.91 -2.36 45.26
CA ARG A 551 4.97 -3.01 44.47
C ARG A 551 5.56 -4.24 45.18
N ARG A 552 5.86 -4.16 46.48
CA ARG A 552 6.28 -5.34 47.26
C ARG A 552 5.23 -6.46 47.25
N TYR A 553 3.95 -6.12 47.38
CA TYR A 553 2.87 -7.09 47.29
C TYR A 553 2.84 -7.77 45.92
N LEU A 554 2.88 -7.00 44.84
CA LEU A 554 2.90 -7.51 43.46
C LEU A 554 4.11 -8.43 43.22
N ALA A 555 5.30 -8.03 43.66
CA ALA A 555 6.51 -8.84 43.56
C ALA A 555 6.39 -10.17 44.33
N ALA A 556 5.90 -10.13 45.57
CA ALA A 556 5.69 -11.32 46.39
C ALA A 556 4.68 -12.30 45.76
N HIS A 557 3.72 -11.78 44.99
CA HIS A 557 2.69 -12.55 44.29
C HIS A 557 3.01 -12.77 42.79
N ARG A 558 4.27 -12.54 42.39
CA ARG A 558 4.81 -12.81 41.03
C ARG A 558 4.07 -12.06 39.91
N TYR A 559 3.52 -10.89 40.20
CA TYR A 559 2.94 -10.02 39.19
C TYR A 559 4.02 -9.29 38.39
N ARG A 560 3.70 -9.03 37.13
CA ARG A 560 4.29 -7.98 36.31
C ARG A 560 3.32 -6.81 36.22
N ILE A 561 3.84 -5.59 36.13
CA ILE A 561 3.00 -4.41 35.93
C ILE A 561 2.88 -4.17 34.43
N ALA A 562 1.66 -4.12 33.92
CA ALA A 562 1.38 -3.74 32.54
C ALA A 562 1.38 -2.21 32.46
N GLN A 563 2.38 -1.66 31.80
CA GLN A 563 2.58 -0.22 31.61
C GLN A 563 1.69 0.34 30.51
N VAL A 564 1.61 1.67 30.44
CA VAL A 564 0.92 2.41 29.37
C VAL A 564 1.87 3.46 28.86
N THR A 565 2.12 3.44 27.55
CA THR A 565 2.97 4.44 26.88
C THR A 565 2.24 5.18 25.77
N MET A 566 1.01 4.77 25.47
CA MET A 566 0.14 5.43 24.51
C MET A 566 -1.33 5.32 24.97
N SER A 567 -2.04 6.44 24.95
CA SER A 567 -3.48 6.52 25.22
C SER A 567 -4.02 7.79 24.58
N PHE A 568 -5.27 7.78 24.17
CA PHE A 568 -5.99 8.95 23.68
C PHE A 568 -7.32 9.16 24.44
N ALA A 569 -7.45 8.56 25.62
CA ALA A 569 -8.66 8.61 26.44
C ALA A 569 -9.93 8.20 25.67
N ASP A 570 -9.83 7.07 24.96
CA ASP A 570 -10.89 6.46 24.13
C ASP A 570 -12.24 6.35 24.86
N TYR A 571 -12.21 6.08 26.16
CA TYR A 571 -13.40 6.02 27.03
C TYR A 571 -14.28 7.28 27.01
N LEU A 572 -13.73 8.46 26.68
CA LEU A 572 -14.48 9.72 26.60
C LEU A 572 -15.58 9.69 25.51
N TRP A 573 -15.44 8.83 24.49
CA TRP A 573 -16.42 8.72 23.41
C TRP A 573 -17.59 7.80 23.75
N ASN A 574 -17.47 6.93 24.76
CA ASN A 574 -18.53 5.97 25.10
C ASN A 574 -19.83 6.64 25.59
N PRO A 575 -19.81 7.58 26.57
CA PRO A 575 -21.01 8.29 26.99
C PRO A 575 -21.75 9.07 25.88
N PRO A 576 -21.09 9.93 25.06
CA PRO A 576 -21.79 10.62 23.99
C PRO A 576 -22.27 9.67 22.90
N TYR A 577 -21.55 8.58 22.60
CA TYR A 577 -22.04 7.57 21.67
C TYR A 577 -23.35 6.94 22.15
N ALA A 578 -23.42 6.51 23.42
CA ALA A 578 -24.66 5.95 23.98
C ALA A 578 -25.84 6.94 23.89
N ARG A 579 -25.59 8.23 24.20
CA ARG A 579 -26.63 9.29 24.09
C ARG A 579 -27.04 9.56 22.64
N CYS A 580 -26.08 9.74 21.74
CA CYS A 580 -26.35 10.00 20.33
C CYS A 580 -27.06 8.83 19.64
N SER A 581 -26.69 7.59 19.98
CA SER A 581 -27.37 6.38 19.50
C SER A 581 -28.80 6.29 20.03
N ALA A 582 -29.04 6.63 21.30
CA ALA A 582 -30.40 6.71 21.84
C ALA A 582 -31.25 7.79 21.15
N ALA A 583 -30.64 8.93 20.81
CA ALA A 583 -31.28 10.01 20.06
C ALA A 583 -31.40 9.72 18.54
N ARG A 584 -30.75 8.66 18.04
CA ARG A 584 -30.63 8.32 16.61
C ARG A 584 -30.01 9.45 15.78
N ASP A 585 -29.08 10.22 16.36
CA ASP A 585 -28.40 11.32 15.69
C ASP A 585 -27.17 10.82 14.91
N THR A 586 -27.39 10.40 13.67
CA THR A 586 -26.34 9.85 12.79
C THR A 586 -25.27 10.86 12.44
N ALA A 587 -25.61 12.15 12.36
CA ALA A 587 -24.65 13.21 12.07
C ALA A 587 -23.71 13.45 13.25
N ALA A 588 -24.21 13.40 14.49
CA ALA A 588 -23.38 13.45 15.68
C ALA A 588 -22.49 12.21 15.80
N ILE A 589 -23.01 11.02 15.50
CA ILE A 589 -22.19 9.79 15.47
C ILE A 589 -21.05 9.92 14.47
N ALA A 590 -21.29 10.38 13.23
CA ALA A 590 -20.22 10.59 12.26
C ALA A 590 -19.13 11.57 12.75
N ARG A 591 -19.51 12.62 13.52
CA ARG A 591 -18.54 13.53 14.15
C ARG A 591 -17.73 12.85 15.25
N LEU A 592 -18.34 11.99 16.06
CA LEU A 592 -17.64 11.16 17.05
C LEU A 592 -16.62 10.24 16.37
N GLU A 593 -16.98 9.61 15.26
CA GLU A 593 -16.09 8.70 14.51
C GLU A 593 -14.86 9.44 13.98
N ALA A 594 -15.06 10.65 13.43
CA ALA A 594 -13.99 11.47 12.92
C ALA A 594 -13.04 11.95 14.04
N SER A 595 -13.58 12.45 15.16
CA SER A 595 -12.75 12.94 16.27
C SER A 595 -11.98 11.81 16.97
N TYR A 596 -12.54 10.60 17.02
CA TYR A 596 -11.89 9.43 17.60
C TYR A 596 -10.63 9.04 16.81
N LEU A 597 -10.74 8.96 15.47
CA LEU A 597 -9.59 8.65 14.63
C LEU A 597 -8.52 9.77 14.66
N ALA A 598 -8.95 11.03 14.74
CA ALA A 598 -8.04 12.16 14.93
C ALA A 598 -7.27 12.04 16.26
N ALA A 599 -7.96 11.81 17.37
CA ALA A 599 -7.34 11.63 18.69
C ALA A 599 -6.35 10.45 18.73
N ALA A 600 -6.72 9.32 18.12
CA ALA A 600 -5.85 8.16 17.99
C ALA A 600 -4.57 8.49 17.18
N ARG A 601 -4.70 9.25 16.08
CA ARG A 601 -3.55 9.66 15.28
C ARG A 601 -2.63 10.63 16.04
N GLU A 602 -3.21 11.62 16.72
CA GLU A 602 -2.47 12.57 17.55
C GLU A 602 -1.68 11.85 18.65
N SER A 603 -2.30 10.86 19.31
CA SER A 603 -1.64 10.07 20.36
C SER A 603 -0.49 9.22 19.84
N LEU A 604 -0.63 8.61 18.66
CA LEU A 604 0.46 7.89 18.01
C LEU A 604 1.63 8.85 17.71
N ASP A 605 1.37 9.97 17.06
CA ASP A 605 2.42 10.91 16.67
C ASP A 605 3.12 11.52 17.91
N ARG A 606 2.36 11.84 18.96
CA ARG A 606 2.91 12.32 20.25
C ARG A 606 3.77 11.26 20.94
N SER A 607 3.30 10.03 21.02
CA SER A 607 4.04 8.93 21.67
C SER A 607 5.37 8.64 20.97
N ARG A 608 5.36 8.70 19.63
CA ARG A 608 6.58 8.59 18.81
C ARG A 608 7.55 9.74 19.05
N ALA A 609 7.05 10.97 19.12
CA ALA A 609 7.88 12.12 19.44
C ALA A 609 8.54 11.97 20.83
N LEU A 610 7.78 11.56 21.84
CA LEU A 610 8.30 11.31 23.20
C LEU A 610 9.36 10.21 23.22
N SER A 611 9.07 9.06 22.59
CA SER A 611 9.99 7.93 22.56
C SER A 611 11.29 8.28 21.85
N ARG A 612 11.22 8.90 20.67
CA ARG A 612 12.42 9.30 19.91
C ARG A 612 13.23 10.35 20.66
N ALA A 613 12.56 11.29 21.32
CA ALA A 613 13.22 12.28 22.16
C ALA A 613 13.92 11.67 23.37
N LEU A 614 13.47 10.53 23.91
CA LEU A 614 14.10 9.82 25.03
C LEU A 614 15.20 8.85 24.58
N TYR A 615 14.87 7.98 23.62
CA TYR A 615 15.64 6.78 23.30
C TYR A 615 16.29 6.82 21.91
N GLY A 616 16.04 7.88 21.11
CA GLY A 616 16.54 7.97 19.73
C GLY A 616 15.84 7.04 18.75
N ARG A 617 14.81 6.29 19.18
CA ARG A 617 14.04 5.34 18.38
C ARG A 617 12.59 5.25 18.87
N ASP A 618 11.74 4.61 18.07
CA ASP A 618 10.45 4.12 18.54
C ASP A 618 10.67 2.93 19.48
N ILE A 619 9.99 2.93 20.63
CA ILE A 619 9.77 1.72 21.44
C ILE A 619 8.49 1.04 20.96
N PRO A 620 8.28 -0.25 21.23
CA PRO A 620 6.94 -0.82 21.18
C PRO A 620 6.05 -0.06 22.17
N TYR A 621 4.87 0.38 21.76
CA TYR A 621 3.94 1.13 22.59
C TYR A 621 2.87 0.20 23.14
N VAL A 622 2.60 0.29 24.45
CA VAL A 622 1.41 -0.33 25.05
C VAL A 622 0.26 0.66 24.99
N LEU A 623 -0.73 0.36 24.14
CA LEU A 623 -1.94 1.15 23.93
C LEU A 623 -3.00 0.76 24.96
N LEU A 624 -3.40 1.72 25.78
CA LEU A 624 -4.55 1.62 26.68
C LEU A 624 -5.84 1.91 25.91
N MET A 625 -6.74 0.92 25.89
CA MET A 625 -8.12 1.00 25.44
C MET A 625 -9.06 0.56 26.57
N HIS A 626 -10.36 0.80 26.44
CA HIS A 626 -11.41 0.31 27.32
C HIS A 626 -12.41 -0.54 26.54
N VAL A 627 -13.10 -1.47 27.20
CA VAL A 627 -14.12 -2.32 26.55
C VAL A 627 -15.46 -1.60 26.43
N GLY A 628 -15.46 -0.51 25.66
CA GLY A 628 -16.65 0.27 25.36
C GLY A 628 -17.33 -0.11 24.05
N ALA A 629 -18.61 0.23 23.95
CA ALA A 629 -19.40 0.04 22.74
C ALA A 629 -18.85 0.84 21.54
N PHE A 630 -18.39 2.07 21.78
CA PHE A 630 -17.82 2.88 20.70
C PHE A 630 -16.44 2.38 20.27
N ASP A 631 -15.67 1.84 21.22
CA ASP A 631 -14.38 1.20 20.94
C ASP A 631 -14.59 -0.03 20.05
N ALA A 632 -15.58 -0.87 20.34
CA ALA A 632 -15.97 -1.99 19.47
C ALA A 632 -16.37 -1.53 18.07
N HIS A 633 -17.17 -0.47 17.96
CA HIS A 633 -17.61 0.10 16.68
C HIS A 633 -16.44 0.66 15.85
N MET A 634 -15.48 1.31 16.50
CA MET A 634 -14.37 1.98 15.83
C MET A 634 -13.14 1.10 15.60
N LEU A 635 -13.01 -0.03 16.29
CA LEU A 635 -11.82 -0.87 16.25
C LEU A 635 -11.35 -1.28 14.84
N PRO A 636 -12.23 -1.66 13.88
CA PRO A 636 -11.77 -1.97 12.52
C PRO A 636 -11.08 -0.77 11.84
N ARG A 637 -11.61 0.44 12.03
CA ARG A 637 -11.07 1.68 11.45
C ARG A 637 -9.81 2.13 12.18
N LEU A 638 -9.75 1.92 13.50
CA LEU A 638 -8.56 2.19 14.30
C LEU A 638 -7.39 1.30 13.87
N ILE A 639 -7.63 0.00 13.67
CA ILE A 639 -6.63 -0.95 13.16
C ILE A 639 -6.16 -0.53 11.77
N ALA A 640 -7.07 -0.13 10.89
CA ALA A 640 -6.73 0.37 9.55
C ALA A 640 -5.82 1.61 9.63
N LEU A 641 -6.21 2.61 10.44
CA LEU A 641 -5.42 3.83 10.66
C LEU A 641 -4.00 3.53 11.13
N TYR A 642 -3.83 2.60 12.08
CA TYR A 642 -2.50 2.23 12.56
C TYR A 642 -1.69 1.45 11.52
N ARG A 643 -2.31 0.55 10.76
CA ARG A 643 -1.65 -0.14 9.64
C ARG A 643 -1.18 0.84 8.58
N GLU A 644 -2.02 1.81 8.22
CA GLU A 644 -1.68 2.91 7.31
C GLU A 644 -0.49 3.74 7.84
N ALA A 645 -0.37 3.88 9.16
CA ALA A 645 0.76 4.53 9.81
C ALA A 645 2.02 3.65 9.93
N GLY A 646 2.04 2.45 9.32
CA GLY A 646 3.16 1.52 9.35
C GLY A 646 3.33 0.79 10.68
N VAL A 647 2.28 0.74 11.50
CA VAL A 647 2.31 0.08 12.81
C VAL A 647 2.26 -1.44 12.63
N ARG A 648 3.11 -2.15 13.38
CA ARG A 648 3.00 -3.60 13.57
C ARG A 648 2.32 -3.87 14.90
N PHE A 649 1.49 -4.91 14.96
CA PHE A 649 0.88 -5.32 16.22
C PHE A 649 1.71 -6.41 16.88
N VAL A 650 1.94 -6.26 18.18
CA VAL A 650 2.69 -7.20 19.02
C VAL A 650 1.88 -7.49 20.28
N SER A 651 2.16 -8.59 20.96
CA SER A 651 1.55 -8.87 22.25
C SER A 651 2.12 -7.98 23.37
N LEU A 652 1.38 -7.82 24.47
CA LEU A 652 1.89 -7.09 25.66
C LEU A 652 3.23 -7.64 26.17
N PRO A 653 3.42 -8.97 26.35
CA PRO A 653 4.70 -9.52 26.76
C PRO A 653 5.83 -9.27 25.75
N GLU A 654 5.54 -9.11 24.46
CA GLU A 654 6.56 -8.77 23.47
C GLU A 654 6.93 -7.29 23.51
N ALA A 655 5.94 -6.40 23.67
CA ALA A 655 6.19 -4.96 23.79
C ALA A 655 7.07 -4.65 25.01
N GLU A 656 6.72 -5.20 26.18
CA GLU A 656 7.45 -4.90 27.42
C GLU A 656 8.75 -5.69 27.62
N ARG A 657 9.17 -6.51 26.65
CA ARG A 657 10.55 -7.02 26.59
C ARG A 657 11.55 -5.91 26.25
N ASP A 658 11.09 -4.80 25.69
CA ASP A 658 11.97 -3.68 25.38
C ASP A 658 12.61 -3.11 26.67
N PRO A 659 13.93 -2.86 26.68
CA PRO A 659 14.63 -2.33 27.85
C PRO A 659 14.03 -1.04 28.43
N ALA A 660 13.26 -0.28 27.64
CA ALA A 660 12.53 0.89 28.13
C ALA A 660 11.53 0.56 29.24
N TYR A 661 11.05 -0.68 29.34
CA TYR A 661 10.10 -1.12 30.36
C TYR A 661 10.74 -1.81 31.57
N ALA A 662 12.04 -2.13 31.52
CA ALA A 662 12.69 -3.07 32.44
C ALA A 662 12.51 -2.75 33.94
N THR A 663 12.49 -1.47 34.32
CA THR A 663 12.29 -1.05 35.73
C THR A 663 10.83 -1.09 36.17
N ASP A 664 9.91 -0.87 35.25
CA ASP A 664 8.51 -0.68 35.59
C ASP A 664 7.71 -1.98 35.55
N ILE A 665 8.08 -2.90 34.65
CA ILE A 665 7.47 -4.23 34.56
C ILE A 665 7.78 -5.09 35.81
N ASP A 666 8.98 -4.95 36.38
CA ASP A 666 9.42 -5.68 37.57
C ASP A 666 9.09 -4.88 38.84
N PRO A 667 8.04 -5.25 39.60
CA PRO A 667 7.67 -4.52 40.80
C PRO A 667 8.73 -4.59 41.91
N SER A 668 9.75 -5.44 41.81
CA SER A 668 10.88 -5.44 42.75
C SER A 668 11.85 -4.26 42.55
N GLN A 669 11.83 -3.64 41.37
CA GLN A 669 12.65 -2.46 41.04
C GLN A 669 11.96 -1.15 41.49
N PRO A 670 12.72 -0.06 41.66
CA PRO A 670 12.14 1.26 41.88
C PRO A 670 11.24 1.69 40.70
N PRO A 671 10.13 2.38 40.97
CA PRO A 671 9.24 2.87 39.92
C PRO A 671 9.93 3.96 39.10
N ALA A 672 9.76 3.93 37.79
CA ALA A 672 10.12 5.01 36.88
C ALA A 672 8.86 5.80 36.45
N PRO A 673 8.99 7.09 36.13
CA PRO A 673 7.89 7.86 35.57
C PRO A 673 7.49 7.34 34.18
N GLY A 674 6.29 7.68 33.71
CA GLY A 674 5.92 7.48 32.29
C GLY A 674 6.79 8.31 31.33
N LEU A 675 6.64 8.13 30.01
CA LEU A 675 7.49 8.77 29.00
C LEU A 675 7.62 10.30 29.18
N GLU A 676 6.51 11.00 29.42
CA GLU A 676 6.54 12.45 29.67
C GLU A 676 7.33 12.81 30.94
N GLY A 677 7.10 12.08 32.03
CA GLY A 677 7.82 12.28 33.29
C GLY A 677 9.31 12.01 33.16
N ARG A 678 9.72 11.00 32.37
CA ARG A 678 11.13 10.72 32.08
C ARG A 678 11.75 11.83 31.25
N LEU A 679 11.03 12.35 30.24
CA LEU A 679 11.54 13.39 29.36
C LEU A 679 11.68 14.72 30.11
N ALA A 680 10.71 15.04 30.97
CA ALA A 680 10.75 16.18 31.87
C ALA A 680 11.90 16.06 32.89
N ALA A 681 12.09 14.90 33.52
CA ALA A 681 13.20 14.66 34.44
C ALA A 681 14.57 14.75 33.74
N ALA A 682 14.64 14.45 32.45
CA ALA A 682 15.83 14.64 31.62
C ALA A 682 16.07 16.10 31.16
N GLY A 683 15.21 17.04 31.55
CA GLY A 683 15.31 18.46 31.18
C GLY A 683 15.09 18.74 29.68
N ARG A 684 14.40 17.83 28.97
CA ARG A 684 14.13 17.94 27.54
C ARG A 684 12.72 18.52 27.30
N PRO A 685 12.53 19.31 26.23
CA PRO A 685 11.21 19.89 25.93
C PRO A 685 10.19 18.80 25.61
N LEU A 686 8.99 18.94 26.16
CA LEU A 686 7.86 18.08 25.85
C LEU A 686 7.23 18.49 24.51
N PRO A 687 6.75 17.54 23.69
CA PRO A 687 5.94 17.86 22.52
C PRO A 687 4.62 18.56 22.94
N PRO A 688 3.99 19.34 22.04
CA PRO A 688 2.74 20.05 22.32
C PRO A 688 1.64 19.08 22.77
N PRO A 689 0.86 19.41 23.84
CA PRO A 689 -0.22 18.54 24.34
C PRO A 689 -1.18 18.15 23.22
N ALA A 690 -1.69 16.92 23.28
CA ALA A 690 -2.77 16.49 22.39
C ALA A 690 -4.03 17.32 22.64
N HIS A 691 -4.93 17.38 21.66
CA HIS A 691 -6.18 18.11 21.81
C HIS A 691 -7.03 17.52 22.94
N ASP A 692 -7.59 18.38 23.79
CA ASP A 692 -8.49 17.96 24.86
C ASP A 692 -9.93 17.92 24.35
N TYR A 693 -10.39 16.71 24.01
CA TYR A 693 -11.72 16.46 23.49
C TYR A 693 -12.82 16.48 24.55
N ALA A 694 -12.50 16.53 25.86
CA ALA A 694 -13.46 16.24 26.92
C ALA A 694 -14.68 17.19 26.91
N ALA A 695 -14.45 18.50 26.78
CA ALA A 695 -15.52 19.49 26.78
C ALA A 695 -16.42 19.38 25.53
N GLU A 696 -15.81 19.13 24.36
CA GLU A 696 -16.53 18.97 23.09
C GLU A 696 -17.42 17.73 23.13
N LEU A 697 -16.88 16.59 23.55
CA LEU A 697 -17.59 15.32 23.65
C LEU A 697 -18.70 15.37 24.70
N ALA A 698 -18.49 16.05 25.84
CA ALA A 698 -19.49 16.22 26.86
C ALA A 698 -20.72 16.99 26.35
N ALA A 699 -20.52 17.96 25.45
CA ALA A 699 -21.60 18.77 24.89
C ALA A 699 -22.42 18.05 23.80
N MET A 700 -21.96 16.90 23.29
CA MET A 700 -22.66 16.18 22.21
C MET A 700 -23.87 15.41 22.74
N CYS A 701 -25.00 15.54 22.03
CA CYS A 701 -26.26 14.85 22.33
C CYS A 701 -26.62 14.91 23.82
N PRO A 702 -26.87 16.10 24.40
CA PRO A 702 -27.21 16.21 25.81
C PRO A 702 -28.49 15.45 26.11
N ALA A 703 -28.57 14.82 27.29
CA ALA A 703 -29.79 14.17 27.73
C ALA A 703 -30.91 15.23 27.86
N SER A 704 -32.03 14.98 27.18
CA SER A 704 -33.23 15.83 27.20
C SER A 704 -33.89 15.89 28.57
#